data_AF-A0A963TC45-F1
#
_entry.id   AF-A0A963TC45-F1
#
_cell.length_a   1.000
_cell.length_b   1.000
_cell.length_c   1.000
_cell.angle_alpha   90.00
_cell.angle_beta   90.00
_cell.angle_gamma   90.00
#
_symmetry.space_group_name_H-M   'P 1'
#
loop_
_entity.id
_entity.type
_entity.pdbx_description
1 polymer ?
#
loop_
_entity_poly.entity_id
_entity_poly.type
_entity_poly.pdbx_seq_one_letter_code
_entity_poly.pdbx_strand_id
1 'polypeptide(L)'
;MSERKIGVYTCGGCGIADALDMDQLEAAAKEQKAGFCKSHDCLCSDEGVALIAADVAAGEVTHPIVAACSPRVMEDKFRFDGVETIRANLREMVVWSHPANDEDTQMLGDDQVRMAIAQAKKSMPPEPWTEGAFSETVLVVGGGYVGLTAALEAAAAGHQAILVERSDALGGMSAKWSKVMPHLPPYRDPQENPVAGLIAKVEASDKITVMTDTIVTKTNGMPGKFEVELTRAGTPSAETVGAIVVATGWRPYDATKLGHLGYGASPDVVTNVELEGLLGDGPVARKSDGKAVKTVAFVQCAGSRDPAHLPYCSSVCCGTSIKHAIQMVDADPEVMAYIIFDELRTPGTAEEFYRSAQEKGVIFVKGKVEKVDGDLTVTYHDALLGDDIPMAGLDMVVLATGMVPNSTNVEAPALELEDEKLVPLKDDINPAAPIAVAGYKEGVDAPEAPARPEPSMPEGAPILNLQYRQGPHIPMLADGFADSHYICFPYETRRSGIYTCGPVRRPMDMGEAGQDAAGAVLKAIQAIRNVKQGKGLHPRSGDLSYPKIDLNACTKCRRCTVECPFGAIDEREDDYPQVNPSRCRRCGTCMGACPVRTISFDNYSVAMINDMAKAVEIPDEFDEKPRVLILACRNDAYPALDMAGIQRETYSAMVRVIPVRCLGSVSMLNASDALSTGYDGVILMGCKSGDDYQCHFVKGSGLATERMGKIEETLKSMMLEKERVQTMEVSIADSKKVGKLIDDFVATIDEIGLNPFKGF
;
A
#
# COMPACT_ATOMS: atom_id res chain seq x y z
N MET A 1 -22.81 -16.40 27.20
CA MET A 1 -21.66 -15.49 27.12
C MET A 1 -20.98 -15.51 28.48
N SER A 2 -19.66 -15.61 28.55
CA SER A 2 -18.93 -15.41 29.80
C SER A 2 -19.24 -14.03 30.38
N GLU A 3 -19.23 -13.92 31.70
CA GLU A 3 -19.44 -12.64 32.39
C GLU A 3 -18.33 -11.64 31.99
N ARG A 4 -18.72 -10.43 31.54
CA ARG A 4 -17.76 -9.36 31.23
C ARG A 4 -17.36 -8.68 32.53
N LYS A 5 -16.09 -8.80 32.91
CA LYS A 5 -15.51 -8.17 34.08
C LYS A 5 -14.61 -7.04 33.63
N ILE A 6 -15.12 -5.81 33.74
CA ILE A 6 -14.44 -4.59 33.31
C ILE A 6 -13.66 -4.04 34.51
N GLY A 7 -12.35 -3.89 34.37
CA GLY A 7 -11.47 -3.30 35.39
C GLY A 7 -10.71 -2.12 34.80
N VAL A 8 -10.71 -0.98 35.49
CA VAL A 8 -10.02 0.23 35.05
C VAL A 8 -8.70 0.37 35.81
N TYR A 9 -7.62 0.59 35.07
CA TYR A 9 -6.28 0.80 35.61
C TYR A 9 -5.80 2.17 35.16
N THR A 10 -5.58 3.08 36.11
CA THR A 10 -5.19 4.47 35.82
C THR A 10 -3.71 4.69 36.12
N CYS A 11 -2.97 5.23 35.16
CA CYS A 11 -1.55 5.55 35.32
C CYS A 11 -1.41 6.94 35.95
N GLY A 12 -0.65 7.08 37.05
CA GLY A 12 -0.35 8.38 37.64
C GLY A 12 0.82 9.13 36.96
N GLY A 13 1.70 8.39 36.30
CA GLY A 13 2.95 8.92 35.74
C GLY A 13 2.79 9.80 34.51
N CYS A 14 3.91 10.35 34.05
CA CYS A 14 4.00 11.24 32.88
C CYS A 14 3.16 12.54 32.99
N GLY A 15 2.89 13.00 34.21
CA GLY A 15 2.12 14.21 34.50
C GLY A 15 0.61 14.00 34.54
N ILE A 16 0.12 12.75 34.52
CA ILE A 16 -1.33 12.49 34.58
C ILE A 16 -1.89 12.84 35.96
N ALA A 17 -1.32 12.29 37.03
CA ALA A 17 -1.77 12.58 38.40
C ALA A 17 -1.44 14.02 38.87
N ASP A 18 -0.53 14.71 38.17
CA ASP A 18 -0.21 16.12 38.43
C ASP A 18 -1.24 17.08 37.81
N ALA A 19 -2.00 16.61 36.83
CA ALA A 19 -2.89 17.42 36.00
C ALA A 19 -4.38 17.06 36.13
N LEU A 20 -4.69 15.80 36.48
CA LEU A 20 -6.04 15.28 36.64
C LEU A 20 -6.27 14.80 38.08
N ASP A 21 -7.48 15.00 38.58
CA ASP A 21 -7.99 14.40 39.81
C ASP A 21 -8.29 12.91 39.56
N MET A 22 -7.51 12.07 40.24
CA MET A 22 -7.58 10.62 40.11
C MET A 22 -8.82 10.03 40.79
N ASP A 23 -9.33 10.65 41.85
CA ASP A 23 -10.55 10.24 42.54
C ASP A 23 -11.77 10.54 41.66
N GLN A 24 -11.75 11.67 40.94
CA GLN A 24 -12.79 12.01 39.96
C GLN A 24 -12.80 11.04 38.77
N LEU A 25 -11.63 10.65 38.25
CA LEU A 25 -11.54 9.62 37.20
C LEU A 25 -12.12 8.28 37.67
N GLU A 26 -11.85 7.89 38.92
CA GLU A 26 -12.44 6.69 39.53
C GLU A 26 -13.96 6.82 39.72
N ALA A 27 -14.46 8.01 40.10
CA ALA A 27 -15.89 8.26 40.21
C ALA A 27 -16.60 8.14 38.86
N ALA A 28 -16.05 8.73 37.79
CA ALA A 28 -16.56 8.60 36.42
C ALA A 28 -16.59 7.13 35.96
N ALA A 29 -15.56 6.35 36.31
CA ALA A 29 -15.53 4.93 36.02
C ALA A 29 -16.63 4.13 36.77
N LYS A 30 -16.83 4.43 38.06
CA LYS A 30 -17.88 3.80 38.88
C LYS A 30 -19.29 4.14 38.41
N GLU A 31 -19.52 5.38 37.99
CA GLU A 31 -20.78 5.84 37.39
C GLU A 31 -21.13 4.97 36.16
N GLN A 32 -20.11 4.64 35.36
CA GLN A 32 -20.25 3.76 34.19
C GLN A 32 -20.28 2.27 34.53
N LYS A 33 -20.35 1.90 35.81
CA LYS A 33 -20.41 0.54 36.33
C LYS A 33 -19.18 -0.30 36.00
N ALA A 34 -17.98 0.28 36.08
CA ALA A 34 -16.75 -0.50 36.12
C ALA A 34 -16.75 -1.43 37.36
N GLY A 35 -16.20 -2.64 37.23
CA GLY A 35 -16.16 -3.62 38.31
C GLY A 35 -15.22 -3.23 39.44
N PHE A 36 -14.08 -2.62 39.10
CA PHE A 36 -13.16 -1.99 40.03
C PHE A 36 -12.26 -0.97 39.31
N CYS A 37 -11.61 -0.12 40.10
CA CYS A 37 -10.55 0.78 39.65
C CYS A 37 -9.29 0.53 40.48
N LYS A 38 -8.12 0.50 39.84
CA LYS A 38 -6.80 0.45 40.49
C LYS A 38 -5.92 1.52 39.87
N SER A 39 -5.03 2.11 40.66
CA SER A 39 -4.06 3.10 40.19
C SER A 39 -2.63 2.60 40.42
N HIS A 40 -1.71 3.05 39.58
CA HIS A 40 -0.28 2.82 39.74
C HIS A 40 0.50 4.01 39.18
N ASP A 41 1.57 4.42 39.85
CA ASP A 41 2.38 5.58 39.43
C ASP A 41 3.00 5.38 38.04
N CYS A 42 3.24 4.14 37.63
CA CYS A 42 3.79 3.83 36.31
C CYS A 42 3.25 2.48 35.82
N LEU A 43 2.12 2.46 35.12
CA LEU A 43 1.52 1.19 34.68
C LEU A 43 2.40 0.39 33.71
N CYS A 44 3.32 1.04 32.99
CA CYS A 44 4.23 0.35 32.05
C CYS A 44 5.51 -0.19 32.70
N SER A 45 5.72 0.02 34.00
CA SER A 45 6.78 -0.67 34.76
C SER A 45 6.45 -2.16 34.89
N ASP A 46 7.45 -2.96 35.26
CA ASP A 46 7.24 -4.41 35.41
C ASP A 46 6.23 -4.70 36.54
N GLU A 47 6.23 -3.90 37.61
CA GLU A 47 5.24 -3.99 38.69
C GLU A 47 3.83 -3.60 38.23
N GLY A 48 3.70 -2.52 37.44
CA GLY A 48 2.42 -2.06 36.91
C GLY A 48 1.79 -3.06 35.93
N VAL A 49 2.60 -3.68 35.07
CA VAL A 49 2.16 -4.75 34.17
C VAL A 49 1.80 -6.00 34.96
N ALA A 50 2.61 -6.37 35.96
CA ALA A 50 2.34 -7.52 36.82
C ALA A 50 1.02 -7.38 37.60
N LEU A 51 0.66 -6.17 38.02
CA LEU A 51 -0.62 -5.86 38.66
C LEU A 51 -1.80 -6.27 37.76
N ILE A 52 -1.82 -5.80 36.51
CA ILE A 52 -2.89 -6.11 35.56
C ILE A 52 -2.88 -7.61 35.20
N ALA A 53 -1.68 -8.16 34.95
CA ALA A 53 -1.52 -9.56 34.58
C ALA A 53 -2.00 -10.51 35.67
N ALA A 54 -1.80 -10.18 36.96
CA ALA A 54 -2.27 -10.97 38.08
C ALA A 54 -3.81 -11.04 38.11
N ASP A 55 -4.49 -9.91 37.90
CA ASP A 55 -5.96 -9.86 37.87
C ASP A 55 -6.54 -10.61 36.66
N VAL A 56 -5.86 -10.52 35.50
CA VAL A 56 -6.22 -11.29 34.29
C VAL A 56 -6.06 -12.79 34.58
N ALA A 57 -4.93 -13.21 35.13
CA ALA A 57 -4.65 -14.62 35.44
C ALA A 57 -5.59 -15.19 36.51
N ALA A 58 -6.00 -14.38 37.48
CA ALA A 58 -6.99 -14.74 38.49
C ALA A 58 -8.43 -14.78 37.94
N GLY A 59 -8.66 -14.32 36.70
CA GLY A 59 -10.00 -14.23 36.10
C GLY A 59 -10.87 -13.17 36.75
N GLU A 60 -10.27 -12.19 37.44
CA GLU A 60 -10.95 -11.05 38.05
C GLU A 60 -11.33 -9.99 37.01
N VAL A 61 -10.56 -9.90 35.93
CA VAL A 61 -10.82 -9.00 34.80
C VAL A 61 -10.77 -9.76 33.47
N THR A 62 -11.73 -9.47 32.58
CA THR A 62 -11.73 -9.98 31.20
C THR A 62 -11.61 -8.88 30.16
N HIS A 63 -11.82 -7.62 30.56
CA HIS A 63 -11.71 -6.43 29.73
C HIS A 63 -10.94 -5.35 30.51
N PRO A 64 -9.61 -5.46 30.62
CA PRO A 64 -8.81 -4.45 31.28
C PRO A 64 -8.81 -3.16 30.46
N ILE A 65 -9.12 -2.04 31.10
CA ILE A 65 -9.02 -0.70 30.54
C ILE A 65 -7.77 -0.05 31.11
N VAL A 66 -6.80 0.28 30.27
CA VAL A 66 -5.60 1.02 30.67
C VAL A 66 -5.81 2.49 30.31
N ALA A 67 -6.06 3.31 31.33
CA ALA A 67 -6.21 4.76 31.24
C ALA A 67 -4.85 5.43 31.49
N ALA A 68 -4.13 5.71 30.41
CA ALA A 68 -2.71 6.09 30.44
C ALA A 68 -2.29 6.82 29.15
N CYS A 69 -1.16 6.43 28.56
CA CYS A 69 -0.73 6.91 27.25
C CYS A 69 -1.53 6.32 26.08
N SER A 70 -1.37 6.94 24.92
CA SER A 70 -1.91 6.50 23.64
C SER A 70 -1.80 4.98 23.42
N PRO A 71 -2.80 4.34 22.78
CA PRO A 71 -2.71 2.94 22.35
C PRO A 71 -1.50 2.64 21.45
N ARG A 72 -0.87 3.66 20.86
CA ARG A 72 0.35 3.53 20.04
C ARG A 72 1.64 3.54 20.85
N VAL A 73 1.56 3.76 22.15
CA VAL A 73 2.71 3.83 23.06
C VAL A 73 2.64 2.66 24.06
N MET A 74 3.76 1.94 24.17
CA MET A 74 3.89 0.73 25.01
C MET A 74 2.81 -0.32 24.70
N GLU A 75 2.38 -0.44 23.45
CA GLU A 75 1.31 -1.38 23.04
C GLU A 75 1.63 -2.81 23.46
N ASP A 76 2.88 -3.22 23.25
CA ASP A 76 3.47 -4.51 23.58
C ASP A 76 3.44 -4.84 25.07
N LYS A 77 3.56 -3.85 25.96
CA LYS A 77 3.49 -4.05 27.43
C LYS A 77 2.08 -4.35 27.93
N PHE A 78 1.04 -3.93 27.21
CA PHE A 78 -0.36 -4.03 27.63
C PHE A 78 -1.17 -5.04 26.82
N ARG A 79 -0.49 -5.97 26.15
CA ARG A 79 -1.11 -7.16 25.52
C ARG A 79 -1.09 -8.31 26.52
N PHE A 80 -2.27 -8.75 26.93
CA PHE A 80 -2.46 -9.87 27.84
C PHE A 80 -3.21 -11.00 27.10
N ASP A 81 -2.76 -12.24 27.27
CA ASP A 81 -3.35 -13.37 26.58
C ASP A 81 -4.80 -13.64 27.03
N GLY A 82 -5.68 -13.93 26.08
CA GLY A 82 -7.07 -14.34 26.36
C GLY A 82 -8.05 -13.22 26.71
N VAL A 83 -7.60 -11.96 26.75
CA VAL A 83 -8.44 -10.79 27.03
C VAL A 83 -8.27 -9.69 25.99
N GLU A 84 -9.26 -8.81 25.86
CA GLU A 84 -9.16 -7.61 25.04
C GLU A 84 -8.83 -6.41 25.93
N THR A 85 -7.61 -5.89 25.80
CA THR A 85 -7.21 -4.65 26.47
C THR A 85 -7.74 -3.44 25.71
N ILE A 86 -8.45 -2.55 26.41
CA ILE A 86 -8.93 -1.28 25.88
C ILE A 86 -8.09 -0.13 26.44
N ARG A 87 -7.89 0.92 25.65
CA ARG A 87 -7.00 2.03 26.00
C ARG A 87 -7.81 3.33 26.08
N ALA A 88 -7.71 4.03 27.20
CA ALA A 88 -8.15 5.43 27.34
C ALA A 88 -6.90 6.31 27.31
N ASN A 89 -6.80 7.19 26.32
CA ASN A 89 -5.63 8.06 26.15
C ASN A 89 -5.82 9.31 27.00
N LEU A 90 -5.21 9.34 28.17
CA LEU A 90 -5.19 10.47 29.10
C LEU A 90 -3.94 11.34 28.95
N ARG A 91 -2.98 10.95 28.11
CA ARG A 91 -1.68 11.63 28.04
C ARG A 91 -1.58 12.53 26.82
N GLU A 92 -1.39 11.95 25.65
CA GLU A 92 -1.16 12.71 24.42
C GLU A 92 -2.36 13.58 24.05
N MET A 93 -3.59 13.08 24.23
CA MET A 93 -4.81 13.80 23.84
C MET A 93 -5.50 14.54 24.99
N VAL A 94 -4.94 14.51 26.20
CA VAL A 94 -5.50 15.21 27.37
C VAL A 94 -4.40 16.03 28.04
N VAL A 95 -3.62 15.47 28.97
CA VAL A 95 -2.72 16.26 29.83
C VAL A 95 -1.51 16.88 29.10
N TRP A 96 -1.18 16.43 27.89
CA TRP A 96 -0.08 17.00 27.11
C TRP A 96 -0.52 18.03 26.07
N SER A 97 -1.83 18.11 25.79
CA SER A 97 -2.42 19.06 24.85
C SER A 97 -3.28 20.14 25.52
N HIS A 98 -3.47 20.08 26.83
CA HIS A 98 -4.34 21.01 27.56
C HIS A 98 -3.73 21.42 28.92
N PRO A 99 -4.17 22.55 29.50
CA PRO A 99 -3.67 23.02 30.79
C PRO A 99 -3.90 22.01 31.92
N ALA A 100 -2.95 21.89 32.84
CA ALA A 100 -3.09 21.05 34.02
C ALA A 100 -4.05 21.68 35.06
N ASN A 101 -4.80 20.85 35.78
CA ASN A 101 -5.73 21.28 36.84
C ASN A 101 -6.83 22.23 36.35
N ASP A 102 -7.27 22.02 35.11
CA ASP A 102 -8.32 22.76 34.44
C ASP A 102 -9.60 21.90 34.34
N GLU A 103 -10.76 22.53 34.53
CA GLU A 103 -12.06 21.85 34.57
C GLU A 103 -12.39 21.15 33.25
N ASP A 104 -12.11 21.79 32.12
CA ASP A 104 -12.39 21.23 30.80
C ASP A 104 -11.43 20.08 30.46
N THR A 105 -10.19 20.19 30.91
CA THR A 105 -9.19 19.12 30.82
C THR A 105 -9.58 17.90 31.65
N GLN A 106 -10.10 18.12 32.87
CA GLN A 106 -10.63 17.05 33.73
C GLN A 106 -11.81 16.35 33.07
N MET A 107 -12.81 17.12 32.62
CA MET A 107 -13.98 16.60 31.93
C MET A 107 -13.60 15.79 30.68
N LEU A 108 -12.60 16.23 29.92
CA LEU A 108 -12.05 15.48 28.79
C LEU A 108 -11.41 14.16 29.24
N GLY A 109 -10.66 14.14 30.34
CA GLY A 109 -10.11 12.92 30.93
C GLY A 109 -11.19 11.92 31.36
N ASP A 110 -12.21 12.40 32.06
CA ASP A 110 -13.35 11.60 32.51
C ASP A 110 -14.07 10.95 31.32
N ASP A 111 -14.32 11.72 30.26
CA ASP A 111 -14.98 11.21 29.05
C ASP A 111 -14.15 10.17 28.29
N GLN A 112 -12.81 10.24 28.30
CA GLN A 112 -11.96 9.19 27.74
C GLN A 112 -12.17 7.85 28.47
N VAL A 113 -12.32 7.90 29.81
CA VAL A 113 -12.61 6.72 30.63
C VAL A 113 -14.03 6.21 30.36
N ARG A 114 -15.02 7.10 30.29
CA ARG A 114 -16.42 6.74 29.97
C ARG A 114 -16.54 6.06 28.61
N MET A 115 -15.90 6.61 27.58
CA MET A 115 -15.84 6.02 26.24
C MET A 115 -15.19 4.64 26.26
N ALA A 116 -14.04 4.47 26.94
CA ALA A 116 -13.37 3.18 27.03
C ALA A 116 -14.24 2.11 27.71
N ILE A 117 -14.98 2.46 28.76
CA ILE A 117 -15.93 1.55 29.42
C ILE A 117 -17.10 1.21 28.50
N ALA A 118 -17.62 2.19 27.75
CA ALA A 118 -18.68 1.96 26.78
C ALA A 118 -18.26 0.98 25.67
N GLN A 119 -17.02 1.10 25.17
CA GLN A 119 -16.43 0.14 24.25
C GLN A 119 -16.33 -1.26 24.89
N ALA A 120 -15.84 -1.35 26.13
CA ALA A 120 -15.64 -2.61 26.84
C ALA A 120 -16.93 -3.40 27.06
N LYS A 121 -18.06 -2.71 27.29
CA LYS A 121 -19.37 -3.33 27.48
C LYS A 121 -19.83 -4.17 26.27
N LYS A 122 -19.35 -3.86 25.07
CA LYS A 122 -19.73 -4.54 23.82
C LYS A 122 -18.58 -5.31 23.16
N SER A 123 -17.33 -5.00 23.49
CA SER A 123 -16.17 -5.71 22.95
C SER A 123 -16.18 -7.20 23.31
N MET A 124 -15.58 -8.01 22.45
CA MET A 124 -15.29 -9.41 22.69
C MET A 124 -13.83 -9.67 22.28
N PRO A 125 -13.08 -10.49 23.04
CA PRO A 125 -11.80 -11.01 22.59
C PRO A 125 -11.95 -11.63 21.20
N PRO A 126 -11.20 -11.16 20.18
CA PRO A 126 -11.40 -11.66 18.83
C PRO A 126 -10.97 -13.11 18.67
N GLU A 127 -11.81 -13.91 18.02
CA GLU A 127 -11.46 -15.29 17.68
C GLU A 127 -10.83 -15.35 16.28
N PRO A 128 -9.65 -15.98 16.12
CA PRO A 128 -9.00 -16.07 14.82
C PRO A 128 -9.71 -17.05 13.88
N TRP A 129 -9.88 -16.67 12.62
CA TRP A 129 -10.35 -17.61 11.60
C TRP A 129 -9.20 -18.53 11.14
N THR A 130 -9.33 -19.83 11.42
CA THR A 130 -8.29 -20.84 11.13
C THR A 130 -8.86 -22.11 10.46
N GLU A 131 -10.09 -22.04 9.95
CA GLU A 131 -10.77 -23.18 9.34
C GLU A 131 -10.05 -23.65 8.06
N GLY A 132 -9.97 -24.96 7.82
CA GLY A 132 -9.43 -25.56 6.59
C GLY A 132 -7.90 -25.61 6.49
N ALA A 133 -7.39 -26.25 5.43
CA ALA A 133 -5.96 -26.42 5.21
C ALA A 133 -5.32 -25.17 4.57
N PHE A 134 -4.15 -24.76 5.08
CA PHE A 134 -3.35 -23.66 4.56
C PHE A 134 -2.10 -24.21 3.88
N SER A 135 -1.83 -23.77 2.65
CA SER A 135 -0.60 -24.07 1.91
C SER A 135 0.52 -23.14 2.36
N GLU A 136 1.73 -23.71 2.50
CA GLU A 136 2.96 -22.96 2.78
C GLU A 136 3.82 -22.76 1.53
N THR A 137 3.36 -23.24 0.38
CA THR A 137 4.05 -23.13 -0.91
C THR A 137 3.96 -21.71 -1.45
N VAL A 138 5.06 -21.16 -1.96
CA VAL A 138 5.10 -19.87 -2.66
C VAL A 138 5.07 -20.11 -4.16
N LEU A 139 4.13 -19.50 -4.87
CA LEU A 139 4.17 -19.44 -6.33
C LEU A 139 5.05 -18.27 -6.77
N VAL A 140 6.03 -18.51 -7.62
CA VAL A 140 6.86 -17.49 -8.26
C VAL A 140 6.53 -17.47 -9.75
N VAL A 141 6.10 -16.31 -10.26
CA VAL A 141 5.70 -16.15 -11.67
C VAL A 141 6.74 -15.32 -12.41
N GLY A 142 7.47 -15.96 -13.32
CA GLY A 142 8.56 -15.42 -14.12
C GLY A 142 9.91 -16.05 -13.75
N GLY A 143 10.55 -16.72 -14.70
CA GLY A 143 11.81 -17.46 -14.54
C GLY A 143 13.09 -16.67 -14.82
N GLY A 144 13.03 -15.33 -14.83
CA GLY A 144 14.21 -14.47 -14.97
C GLY A 144 15.07 -14.41 -13.70
N TYR A 145 16.18 -13.65 -13.71
CA TYR A 145 17.07 -13.46 -12.55
C TYR A 145 16.33 -13.20 -11.23
N VAL A 146 15.30 -12.36 -11.26
CA VAL A 146 14.48 -11.99 -10.09
C VAL A 146 13.69 -13.19 -9.56
N GLY A 147 13.03 -13.96 -10.43
CA GLY A 147 12.25 -15.12 -10.01
C GLY A 147 13.11 -16.32 -9.60
N LEU A 148 14.26 -16.52 -10.25
CA LEU A 148 15.26 -17.50 -9.81
C LEU A 148 15.71 -17.18 -8.38
N THR A 149 16.03 -15.91 -8.10
CA THR A 149 16.40 -15.44 -6.77
C THR A 149 15.24 -15.65 -5.79
N ALA A 150 14.01 -15.25 -6.14
CA ALA A 150 12.85 -15.42 -5.28
C ALA A 150 12.58 -16.90 -4.91
N ALA A 151 12.68 -17.82 -5.88
CA ALA A 151 12.49 -19.24 -5.63
C ALA A 151 13.58 -19.81 -4.68
N LEU A 152 14.84 -19.40 -4.88
CA LEU A 152 15.96 -19.80 -4.02
C LEU A 152 15.82 -19.24 -2.59
N GLU A 153 15.41 -17.99 -2.44
CA GLU A 153 15.17 -17.37 -1.13
C GLU A 153 14.01 -18.07 -0.39
N ALA A 154 12.94 -18.45 -1.10
CA ALA A 154 11.85 -19.23 -0.52
C ALA A 154 12.34 -20.60 -0.03
N ALA A 155 13.11 -21.31 -0.85
CA ALA A 155 13.70 -22.61 -0.51
C ALA A 155 14.67 -22.51 0.69
N ALA A 156 15.53 -21.47 0.70
CA ALA A 156 16.47 -21.18 1.77
C ALA A 156 15.74 -20.86 3.10
N ALA A 157 14.62 -20.15 3.03
CA ALA A 157 13.75 -19.88 4.18
C ALA A 157 12.90 -21.08 4.62
N GLY A 158 13.01 -22.23 3.95
CA GLY A 158 12.35 -23.48 4.33
C GLY A 158 11.04 -23.79 3.62
N HIS A 159 10.62 -22.96 2.66
CA HIS A 159 9.34 -23.11 1.96
C HIS A 159 9.49 -23.81 0.60
N GLN A 160 8.46 -24.54 0.18
CA GLN A 160 8.37 -25.02 -1.20
C GLN A 160 8.09 -23.84 -2.14
N ALA A 161 8.71 -23.84 -3.31
CA ALA A 161 8.44 -22.87 -4.36
C ALA A 161 8.01 -23.56 -5.66
N ILE A 162 6.99 -23.02 -6.33
CA ILE A 162 6.65 -23.38 -7.70
C ILE A 162 7.08 -22.22 -8.58
N LEU A 163 8.05 -22.43 -9.47
CA LEU A 163 8.56 -21.42 -10.39
C LEU A 163 7.95 -21.64 -11.77
N VAL A 164 7.06 -20.73 -12.18
CA VAL A 164 6.38 -20.75 -13.48
C VAL A 164 7.08 -19.80 -14.44
N GLU A 165 7.46 -20.30 -15.62
CA GLU A 165 8.05 -19.53 -16.72
C GLU A 165 7.29 -19.81 -18.01
N ARG A 166 6.93 -18.73 -18.73
CA ARG A 166 6.13 -18.81 -19.95
C ARG A 166 6.88 -19.39 -21.14
N SER A 167 8.19 -19.17 -21.20
CA SER A 167 9.07 -19.69 -22.24
C SER A 167 9.60 -21.07 -21.89
N ASP A 168 10.23 -21.71 -22.85
CA ASP A 168 10.86 -23.02 -22.73
C ASP A 168 12.15 -23.00 -21.89
N ALA A 169 12.66 -21.80 -21.55
CA ALA A 169 13.93 -21.62 -20.85
C ALA A 169 13.88 -20.61 -19.70
N LEU A 170 14.67 -20.87 -18.66
CA LEU A 170 14.90 -19.95 -17.55
C LEU A 170 15.94 -18.87 -17.90
N GLY A 171 15.98 -17.81 -17.09
CA GLY A 171 17.03 -16.80 -17.08
C GLY A 171 16.64 -15.45 -17.69
N GLY A 172 15.55 -15.39 -18.44
CA GLY A 172 14.97 -14.15 -18.98
C GLY A 172 15.96 -13.35 -19.83
N MET A 173 15.81 -12.03 -19.88
CA MET A 173 16.67 -11.16 -20.70
C MET A 173 18.13 -11.17 -20.21
N SER A 174 18.32 -11.25 -18.90
CA SER A 174 19.64 -11.22 -18.26
C SER A 174 20.51 -12.41 -18.64
N ALA A 175 19.94 -13.56 -19.02
CA ALA A 175 20.73 -14.72 -19.47
C ALA A 175 21.54 -14.45 -20.75
N LYS A 176 21.14 -13.44 -21.53
CA LYS A 176 21.76 -13.09 -22.82
C LYS A 176 22.95 -12.13 -22.68
N TRP A 177 23.21 -11.63 -21.48
CA TRP A 177 24.26 -10.65 -21.24
C TRP A 177 25.60 -11.32 -20.97
N SER A 178 26.67 -10.80 -21.58
CA SER A 178 28.03 -11.29 -21.33
C SER A 178 28.47 -10.97 -19.90
N LYS A 179 28.28 -9.72 -19.47
CA LYS A 179 28.60 -9.23 -18.13
C LYS A 179 27.47 -8.39 -17.56
N VAL A 180 27.48 -8.18 -16.25
CA VAL A 180 26.48 -7.40 -15.51
C VAL A 180 27.12 -6.17 -14.87
N MET A 181 26.31 -5.19 -14.51
CA MET A 181 26.79 -4.05 -13.72
C MET A 181 27.27 -4.53 -12.35
N PRO A 182 28.30 -3.88 -11.78
CA PRO A 182 28.81 -4.29 -10.50
C PRO A 182 27.80 -4.02 -9.37
N HIS A 183 27.50 -5.07 -8.61
CA HIS A 183 26.67 -5.00 -7.40
C HIS A 183 27.39 -5.61 -6.18
N LEU A 184 28.63 -6.05 -6.37
CA LEU A 184 29.55 -6.50 -5.31
C LEU A 184 30.82 -5.63 -5.27
N PRO A 185 31.46 -5.47 -4.09
CA PRO A 185 32.74 -4.77 -3.99
C PRO A 185 33.81 -5.39 -4.91
N PRO A 186 34.72 -4.59 -5.51
CA PRO A 186 34.97 -3.17 -5.25
C PRO A 186 34.10 -2.20 -6.08
N TYR A 187 33.08 -2.69 -6.78
CA TYR A 187 32.18 -1.90 -7.63
C TYR A 187 32.80 -1.21 -8.86
N ARG A 188 33.99 -1.64 -9.30
CA ARG A 188 34.77 -0.94 -10.33
C ARG A 188 34.69 -1.52 -11.75
N ASP A 189 34.34 -2.80 -11.90
CA ASP A 189 34.40 -3.47 -13.20
C ASP A 189 33.10 -4.22 -13.50
N PRO A 190 32.74 -4.42 -14.78
CA PRO A 190 31.67 -5.33 -15.16
C PRO A 190 31.90 -6.72 -14.56
N GLN A 191 30.86 -7.30 -13.95
CA GLN A 191 30.94 -8.57 -13.23
C GLN A 191 30.42 -9.74 -14.07
N GLU A 192 30.85 -10.95 -13.72
CA GLU A 192 30.36 -12.17 -14.34
C GLU A 192 28.86 -12.33 -14.12
N ASN A 193 28.17 -12.85 -15.15
CA ASN A 193 26.74 -13.01 -15.11
C ASN A 193 26.34 -14.21 -14.22
N PRO A 194 25.61 -13.99 -13.11
CA PRO A 194 25.30 -15.08 -12.16
C PRO A 194 24.18 -16.02 -12.64
N VAL A 195 23.46 -15.68 -13.71
CA VAL A 195 22.18 -16.33 -14.08
C VAL A 195 22.34 -17.83 -14.32
N ALA A 196 23.36 -18.26 -15.07
CA ALA A 196 23.59 -19.70 -15.33
C ALA A 196 23.79 -20.49 -14.04
N GLY A 197 24.53 -19.93 -13.07
CA GLY A 197 24.74 -20.55 -11.77
C GLY A 197 23.46 -20.58 -10.92
N LEU A 198 22.58 -19.58 -11.04
CA LEU A 198 21.28 -19.57 -10.35
C LEU A 198 20.32 -20.61 -10.94
N ILE A 199 20.28 -20.77 -12.27
CA ILE A 199 19.48 -21.82 -12.93
C ILE A 199 19.90 -23.19 -12.41
N ALA A 200 21.20 -23.50 -12.41
CA ALA A 200 21.70 -24.77 -11.91
C ALA A 200 21.32 -25.03 -10.43
N LYS A 201 21.35 -23.99 -9.59
CA LYS A 201 20.92 -24.11 -8.18
C LYS A 201 19.42 -24.35 -8.05
N VAL A 202 18.60 -23.70 -8.87
CA VAL A 202 17.15 -23.87 -8.89
C VAL A 202 16.79 -25.29 -9.32
N GLU A 203 17.38 -25.78 -10.41
CA GLU A 203 17.14 -27.13 -10.94
C GLU A 203 17.64 -28.24 -10.02
N ALA A 204 18.69 -27.97 -9.22
CA ALA A 204 19.23 -28.91 -8.24
C ALA A 204 18.46 -28.95 -6.90
N SER A 205 17.53 -28.01 -6.68
CA SER A 205 16.80 -27.90 -5.41
C SER A 205 15.61 -28.84 -5.36
N ASP A 206 15.50 -29.64 -4.30
CA ASP A 206 14.34 -30.51 -4.01
C ASP A 206 13.11 -29.72 -3.51
N LYS A 207 13.29 -28.44 -3.18
CA LYS A 207 12.23 -27.54 -2.73
C LYS A 207 11.60 -26.70 -3.83
N ILE A 208 12.15 -26.73 -5.04
CA ILE A 208 11.70 -25.88 -6.14
C ILE A 208 11.18 -26.75 -7.28
N THR A 209 9.90 -26.59 -7.59
CA THR A 209 9.29 -27.20 -8.77
C THR A 209 9.36 -26.19 -9.92
N VAL A 210 10.14 -26.50 -10.96
CA VAL A 210 10.25 -25.66 -12.15
C VAL A 210 9.23 -26.07 -13.20
N MET A 211 8.49 -25.10 -13.74
CA MET A 211 7.49 -25.27 -14.80
C MET A 211 7.74 -24.25 -15.92
N THR A 212 8.53 -24.64 -16.91
CA THR A 212 8.67 -23.91 -18.19
C THR A 212 7.50 -24.20 -19.13
N ASP A 213 7.36 -23.42 -20.20
CA ASP A 213 6.23 -23.45 -21.14
C ASP A 213 4.87 -23.35 -20.43
N THR A 214 4.85 -22.62 -19.30
CA THR A 214 3.71 -22.60 -18.38
C THR A 214 3.23 -21.17 -18.15
N ILE A 215 1.92 -20.97 -18.26
CA ILE A 215 1.26 -19.70 -17.95
C ILE A 215 0.23 -19.91 -16.85
N VAL A 216 -0.02 -18.86 -16.07
CA VAL A 216 -1.17 -18.80 -15.14
C VAL A 216 -2.39 -18.39 -15.95
N THR A 217 -3.42 -19.25 -15.97
CA THR A 217 -4.65 -18.97 -16.71
C THR A 217 -5.76 -18.44 -15.82
N LYS A 218 -5.74 -18.74 -14.51
CA LYS A 218 -6.76 -18.28 -13.56
C LYS A 218 -6.25 -18.37 -12.13
N THR A 219 -6.56 -17.35 -11.32
CA THR A 219 -6.26 -17.34 -9.89
C THR A 219 -7.51 -17.00 -9.08
N ASN A 220 -7.87 -17.86 -8.14
CA ASN A 220 -8.94 -17.64 -7.17
C ASN A 220 -8.45 -17.91 -5.73
N GLY A 221 -9.35 -17.81 -4.75
CA GLY A 221 -9.04 -18.11 -3.36
C GLY A 221 -8.36 -16.93 -2.66
N MET A 222 -7.64 -17.19 -1.58
CA MET A 222 -7.16 -16.15 -0.66
C MET A 222 -5.77 -16.49 -0.13
N PRO A 223 -5.05 -15.57 0.53
CA PRO A 223 -3.78 -15.91 1.15
C PRO A 223 -3.87 -17.16 2.04
N GLY A 224 -2.92 -18.07 1.86
CA GLY A 224 -2.91 -19.40 2.45
C GLY A 224 -3.66 -20.47 1.63
N LYS A 225 -4.50 -20.07 0.69
CA LYS A 225 -5.46 -20.92 -0.04
C LYS A 225 -5.74 -20.37 -1.44
N PHE A 226 -4.69 -19.96 -2.16
CA PHE A 226 -4.85 -19.57 -3.55
C PHE A 226 -5.02 -20.83 -4.39
N GLU A 227 -6.05 -20.85 -5.23
CA GLU A 227 -6.26 -21.88 -6.24
C GLU A 227 -5.81 -21.30 -7.58
N VAL A 228 -4.72 -21.83 -8.12
CA VAL A 228 -4.08 -21.32 -9.33
C VAL A 228 -4.17 -22.37 -10.42
N GLU A 229 -4.90 -22.06 -11.48
CA GLU A 229 -4.92 -22.88 -12.70
C GLU A 229 -3.76 -22.45 -13.61
N LEU A 230 -3.04 -23.45 -14.08
CA LEU A 230 -1.85 -23.33 -14.92
C LEU A 230 -2.10 -24.07 -16.24
N THR A 231 -1.54 -23.58 -17.33
CA THR A 231 -1.49 -24.32 -18.59
C THR A 231 -0.04 -24.48 -19.01
N ARG A 232 0.43 -25.73 -19.06
CA ARG A 232 1.77 -26.10 -19.52
C ARG A 232 1.70 -26.74 -20.89
N ALA A 233 2.27 -26.09 -21.91
CA ALA A 233 2.24 -26.56 -23.30
C ALA A 233 0.84 -27.05 -23.74
N GLY A 234 -0.22 -26.32 -23.36
CA GLY A 234 -1.62 -26.65 -23.66
C GLY A 234 -2.30 -27.62 -22.69
N THR A 235 -1.58 -28.21 -21.74
CA THR A 235 -2.14 -29.13 -20.72
C THR A 235 -2.51 -28.36 -19.45
N PRO A 236 -3.78 -28.37 -19.01
CA PRO A 236 -4.20 -27.69 -17.79
C PRO A 236 -3.80 -28.48 -16.52
N SER A 237 -3.43 -27.75 -15.47
CA SER A 237 -3.23 -28.25 -14.11
C SER A 237 -3.68 -27.21 -13.09
N ALA A 238 -3.80 -27.58 -11.81
CA ALA A 238 -4.15 -26.65 -10.74
C ALA A 238 -3.28 -26.90 -9.51
N GLU A 239 -2.89 -25.81 -8.85
CA GLU A 239 -2.04 -25.82 -7.67
C GLU A 239 -2.68 -25.00 -6.54
N THR A 240 -2.49 -25.46 -5.29
CA THR A 240 -2.89 -24.69 -4.10
C THR A 240 -1.67 -24.09 -3.42
N VAL A 241 -1.60 -22.76 -3.40
CA VAL A 241 -0.42 -22.02 -2.89
C VAL A 241 -0.80 -21.04 -1.77
N GLY A 242 0.17 -20.75 -0.91
CA GLY A 242 -0.01 -19.87 0.24
C GLY A 242 0.11 -18.38 -0.11
N ALA A 243 1.02 -18.04 -1.01
CA ALA A 243 1.25 -16.69 -1.48
C ALA A 243 1.83 -16.70 -2.89
N ILE A 244 1.76 -15.55 -3.57
CA ILE A 244 2.22 -15.39 -4.95
C ILE A 244 3.24 -14.25 -5.01
N VAL A 245 4.37 -14.49 -5.68
CA VAL A 245 5.40 -13.51 -6.00
C VAL A 245 5.47 -13.35 -7.51
N VAL A 246 5.21 -12.16 -8.01
CA VAL A 246 5.24 -11.83 -9.44
C VAL A 246 6.56 -11.15 -9.79
N ALA A 247 7.32 -11.82 -10.64
CA ALA A 247 8.69 -11.50 -11.03
C ALA A 247 8.85 -11.55 -12.57
N THR A 248 7.81 -11.15 -13.32
CA THR A 248 7.75 -11.26 -14.79
C THR A 248 8.69 -10.32 -15.55
N GLY A 249 9.39 -9.43 -14.84
CA GLY A 249 10.43 -8.58 -15.39
C GLY A 249 9.92 -7.46 -16.30
N TRP A 250 10.64 -7.22 -17.39
CA TRP A 250 10.49 -6.07 -18.27
C TRP A 250 10.78 -6.43 -19.73
N ARG A 251 10.53 -5.46 -20.62
CA ARG A 251 10.92 -5.45 -22.04
C ARG A 251 11.55 -4.09 -22.40
N PRO A 252 12.48 -4.03 -23.36
CA PRO A 252 13.03 -2.76 -23.81
C PRO A 252 11.96 -1.86 -24.41
N TYR A 253 12.16 -0.55 -24.27
CA TYR A 253 11.35 0.43 -24.97
C TYR A 253 11.43 0.24 -26.48
N ASP A 254 10.31 0.44 -27.17
CA ASP A 254 10.23 0.28 -28.63
C ASP A 254 11.03 1.38 -29.35
N ALA A 255 12.23 1.01 -29.80
CA ALA A 255 13.14 1.91 -30.49
C ALA A 255 12.63 2.36 -31.87
N THR A 256 11.63 1.70 -32.47
CA THR A 256 11.05 2.13 -33.75
C THR A 256 10.39 3.51 -33.68
N LYS A 257 10.04 3.95 -32.46
CA LYS A 257 9.52 5.29 -32.17
C LYS A 257 10.60 6.36 -32.11
N LEU A 258 11.87 5.97 -32.09
CA LEU A 258 13.03 6.85 -31.97
C LEU A 258 13.70 7.17 -33.31
N GLY A 259 12.90 7.30 -34.38
CA GLY A 259 13.42 7.62 -35.72
C GLY A 259 14.17 8.96 -35.78
N HIS A 260 13.82 9.93 -34.93
CA HIS A 260 14.55 11.20 -34.79
C HIS A 260 15.98 11.01 -34.22
N LEU A 261 16.21 9.90 -33.52
CA LEU A 261 17.53 9.44 -33.05
C LEU A 261 18.15 8.41 -34.01
N GLY A 262 17.74 8.41 -35.28
CA GLY A 262 18.38 7.63 -36.34
C GLY A 262 18.09 6.13 -36.33
N TYR A 263 17.26 5.63 -35.40
CA TYR A 263 16.91 4.21 -35.38
C TYR A 263 16.16 3.81 -36.66
N GLY A 264 16.67 2.78 -37.35
CA GLY A 264 16.16 2.36 -38.67
C GLY A 264 16.72 3.14 -39.87
N ALA A 265 17.34 4.30 -39.66
CA ALA A 265 17.98 5.07 -40.74
C ALA A 265 19.37 4.53 -41.12
N SER A 266 20.06 3.89 -40.17
CA SER A 266 21.33 3.18 -40.39
C SER A 266 21.37 1.88 -39.59
N PRO A 267 21.94 0.79 -40.12
CA PRO A 267 22.10 -0.47 -39.39
C PRO A 267 23.08 -0.37 -38.21
N ASP A 268 23.92 0.67 -38.16
CA ASP A 268 24.89 0.90 -37.08
C ASP A 268 24.36 1.85 -35.98
N VAL A 269 23.08 2.23 -36.05
CA VAL A 269 22.34 2.77 -34.90
C VAL A 269 21.66 1.59 -34.21
N VAL A 270 22.18 1.18 -33.05
CA VAL A 270 21.70 0.01 -32.30
C VAL A 270 21.17 0.42 -30.94
N THR A 271 20.31 -0.40 -30.34
CA THR A 271 19.95 -0.21 -28.92
C THR A 271 21.02 -0.81 -28.01
N ASN A 272 21.06 -0.36 -26.75
CA ASN A 272 21.85 -1.01 -25.70
C ASN A 272 21.53 -2.51 -25.56
N VAL A 273 20.28 -2.94 -25.78
CA VAL A 273 19.91 -4.37 -25.74
C VAL A 273 20.42 -5.14 -26.95
N GLU A 274 20.42 -4.52 -28.14
CA GLU A 274 21.01 -5.14 -29.34
C GLU A 274 22.54 -5.24 -29.24
N LEU A 275 23.19 -4.24 -28.64
CA LEU A 275 24.63 -4.24 -28.41
C LEU A 275 25.08 -5.43 -27.55
N GLU A 276 24.29 -5.86 -26.55
CA GLU A 276 24.59 -7.06 -25.75
C GLU A 276 24.86 -8.30 -26.61
N GLY A 277 24.12 -8.45 -27.72
CA GLY A 277 24.31 -9.57 -28.65
C GLY A 277 25.54 -9.44 -29.56
N LEU A 278 26.17 -8.25 -29.60
CA LEU A 278 27.39 -7.98 -30.35
C LEU A 278 28.66 -8.01 -29.47
N LEU A 279 28.49 -7.91 -28.16
CA LEU A 279 29.61 -7.93 -27.20
C LEU A 279 30.19 -9.35 -27.08
N GLY A 280 31.52 -9.43 -27.01
CA GLY A 280 32.28 -10.65 -26.80
C GLY A 280 33.68 -10.34 -26.31
N ASP A 281 34.61 -11.29 -26.43
CA ASP A 281 36.01 -11.11 -25.99
C ASP A 281 36.86 -10.27 -26.97
N GLY A 282 36.33 -9.93 -28.14
CA GLY A 282 37.03 -9.18 -29.19
C GLY A 282 36.31 -7.89 -29.62
N PRO A 283 36.90 -7.11 -30.54
CA PRO A 283 36.32 -5.86 -31.01
C PRO A 283 34.91 -6.04 -31.57
N VAL A 284 34.00 -5.12 -31.23
CA VAL A 284 32.63 -5.12 -31.75
C VAL A 284 32.66 -4.82 -33.25
N ALA A 285 31.96 -5.63 -34.04
CA ALA A 285 31.84 -5.43 -35.48
C ALA A 285 30.58 -4.61 -35.83
N ARG A 286 30.72 -3.70 -36.80
CA ARG A 286 29.59 -2.96 -37.39
C ARG A 286 28.62 -3.89 -38.09
N LYS A 287 27.32 -3.60 -38.00
CA LYS A 287 26.28 -4.36 -38.69
C LYS A 287 26.26 -4.05 -40.19
N SER A 288 26.68 -2.85 -40.60
CA SER A 288 26.70 -2.44 -42.02
C SER A 288 27.72 -3.21 -42.87
N ASP A 289 28.96 -3.33 -42.40
CA ASP A 289 30.09 -3.81 -43.21
C ASP A 289 31.04 -4.78 -42.49
N GLY A 290 30.75 -5.13 -41.24
CA GLY A 290 31.52 -6.09 -40.45
C GLY A 290 32.89 -5.60 -39.98
N LYS A 291 33.25 -4.33 -40.22
CA LYS A 291 34.52 -3.77 -39.71
C LYS A 291 34.43 -3.48 -38.21
N ALA A 292 35.57 -3.45 -37.54
CA ALA A 292 35.64 -3.11 -36.12
C ALA A 292 35.18 -1.66 -35.88
N VAL A 293 34.37 -1.45 -34.85
CA VAL A 293 33.98 -0.13 -34.35
C VAL A 293 35.19 0.49 -33.66
N LYS A 294 35.63 1.68 -34.09
CA LYS A 294 36.72 2.44 -33.45
C LYS A 294 36.20 3.69 -32.73
N THR A 295 35.06 4.23 -33.15
CA THR A 295 34.43 5.38 -32.48
C THR A 295 32.95 5.11 -32.21
N VAL A 296 32.51 5.17 -30.96
CA VAL A 296 31.12 4.90 -30.55
C VAL A 296 30.57 6.01 -29.67
N ALA A 297 29.31 6.40 -29.90
CA ALA A 297 28.58 7.30 -29.01
C ALA A 297 27.34 6.64 -28.40
N PHE A 298 27.23 6.69 -27.08
CA PHE A 298 26.06 6.28 -26.32
C PHE A 298 25.16 7.50 -26.08
N VAL A 299 23.93 7.43 -26.57
CA VAL A 299 22.89 8.45 -26.39
C VAL A 299 22.06 8.09 -25.17
N GLN A 300 22.27 8.80 -24.07
CA GLN A 300 21.52 8.57 -22.84
C GLN A 300 20.06 9.03 -22.98
N CYS A 301 19.20 8.43 -22.15
CA CYS A 301 17.77 8.76 -22.07
C CYS A 301 17.00 8.59 -23.39
N ALA A 302 17.46 7.73 -24.31
CA ALA A 302 16.77 7.47 -25.56
C ALA A 302 15.36 6.89 -25.30
N GLY A 303 14.32 7.71 -25.48
CA GLY A 303 12.92 7.37 -25.17
C GLY A 303 12.56 7.37 -23.68
N SER A 304 13.43 7.86 -22.78
CA SER A 304 13.18 7.99 -21.34
C SER A 304 13.31 9.44 -20.87
N ARG A 305 12.60 9.81 -19.79
CA ARG A 305 12.46 11.20 -19.31
C ARG A 305 11.94 12.13 -20.41
N ASP A 306 11.06 11.59 -21.24
CA ASP A 306 10.45 12.29 -22.37
C ASP A 306 8.92 12.16 -22.25
N PRO A 307 8.19 13.26 -22.00
CA PRO A 307 6.73 13.23 -21.94
C PRO A 307 6.04 12.71 -23.20
N ALA A 308 6.69 12.73 -24.37
CA ALA A 308 6.17 12.14 -25.61
C ALA A 308 6.40 10.62 -25.70
N HIS A 309 7.27 10.08 -24.84
CA HIS A 309 7.63 8.66 -24.78
C HIS A 309 7.49 8.16 -23.33
N LEU A 310 8.56 7.64 -22.69
CA LEU A 310 8.51 7.28 -21.27
C LEU A 310 8.77 8.52 -20.40
N PRO A 311 7.79 8.99 -19.59
CA PRO A 311 7.94 10.21 -18.79
C PRO A 311 8.86 10.02 -17.57
N TYR A 312 9.34 8.81 -17.33
CA TYR A 312 10.15 8.43 -16.17
C TYR A 312 11.61 8.14 -16.53
N CYS A 313 12.47 8.16 -15.51
CA CYS A 313 13.83 7.68 -15.62
C CYS A 313 13.86 6.15 -15.49
N SER A 314 14.51 5.49 -16.44
CA SER A 314 14.69 4.03 -16.42
C SER A 314 15.77 3.51 -15.46
N SER A 315 16.38 4.38 -14.64
CA SER A 315 17.37 4.13 -13.58
C SER A 315 18.68 3.40 -13.95
N VAL A 316 18.68 2.52 -14.96
CA VAL A 316 19.76 1.60 -15.31
C VAL A 316 20.56 2.02 -16.54
N CYS A 317 20.01 2.91 -17.38
CA CYS A 317 20.59 3.25 -18.68
C CYS A 317 21.99 3.87 -18.53
N CYS A 318 22.25 4.64 -17.48
CA CYS A 318 23.58 5.23 -17.22
C CYS A 318 24.62 4.15 -16.93
N GLY A 319 24.37 3.30 -15.94
CA GLY A 319 25.29 2.22 -15.62
C GLY A 319 25.44 1.20 -16.75
N THR A 320 24.39 0.94 -17.52
CA THR A 320 24.42 0.00 -18.65
C THR A 320 25.35 0.51 -19.75
N SER A 321 25.24 1.79 -20.12
CA SER A 321 26.16 2.39 -21.11
C SER A 321 27.59 2.43 -20.59
N ILE A 322 27.82 2.71 -19.31
CA ILE A 322 29.15 2.63 -18.70
C ILE A 322 29.72 1.21 -18.81
N LYS A 323 28.90 0.19 -18.50
CA LYS A 323 29.30 -1.21 -18.63
C LYS A 323 29.70 -1.55 -20.06
N HIS A 324 28.87 -1.20 -21.04
CA HIS A 324 29.16 -1.44 -22.45
C HIS A 324 30.41 -0.72 -22.92
N ALA A 325 30.57 0.56 -22.56
CA ALA A 325 31.76 1.34 -22.91
C ALA A 325 33.04 0.70 -22.35
N ILE A 326 33.04 0.29 -21.07
CA ILE A 326 34.18 -0.42 -20.47
C ILE A 326 34.46 -1.73 -21.20
N GLN A 327 33.44 -2.53 -21.52
CA GLN A 327 33.64 -3.80 -22.24
C GLN A 327 34.24 -3.59 -23.63
N MET A 328 33.84 -2.54 -24.34
CA MET A 328 34.40 -2.20 -25.65
C MET A 328 35.86 -1.73 -25.55
N VAL A 329 36.17 -0.88 -24.56
CA VAL A 329 37.54 -0.40 -24.32
C VAL A 329 38.47 -1.52 -23.85
N ASP A 330 37.99 -2.42 -22.98
CA ASP A 330 38.76 -3.57 -22.51
C ASP A 330 39.06 -4.56 -23.67
N ALA A 331 38.13 -4.71 -24.62
CA ALA A 331 38.29 -5.57 -25.80
C ALA A 331 39.19 -4.94 -26.89
N ASP A 332 39.18 -3.61 -27.01
CA ASP A 332 40.00 -2.85 -27.94
C ASP A 332 40.38 -1.47 -27.35
N PRO A 333 41.59 -1.31 -26.80
CA PRO A 333 42.04 -0.06 -26.18
C PRO A 333 42.12 1.15 -27.12
N GLU A 334 42.00 0.95 -28.43
CA GLU A 334 41.94 2.05 -29.41
C GLU A 334 40.53 2.62 -29.60
N VAL A 335 39.50 1.99 -29.02
CA VAL A 335 38.11 2.46 -29.12
C VAL A 335 37.94 3.77 -28.36
N MET A 336 37.41 4.77 -29.05
CA MET A 336 36.93 6.00 -28.42
C MET A 336 35.44 5.87 -28.11
N ALA A 337 35.11 5.71 -26.84
CA ALA A 337 33.74 5.61 -26.36
C ALA A 337 33.27 6.92 -25.72
N TYR A 338 32.21 7.52 -26.29
CA TYR A 338 31.57 8.73 -25.81
C TYR A 338 30.23 8.40 -25.15
N ILE A 339 29.96 8.91 -23.96
CA ILE A 339 28.63 8.86 -23.32
C ILE A 339 28.08 10.28 -23.27
N ILE A 340 27.03 10.54 -24.03
CA ILE A 340 26.38 11.86 -24.12
C ILE A 340 25.16 11.86 -23.21
N PHE A 341 25.12 12.76 -22.23
CA PHE A 341 24.10 12.77 -21.18
C PHE A 341 23.67 14.18 -20.78
N ASP A 342 22.40 14.34 -20.43
CA ASP A 342 21.88 15.54 -19.76
C ASP A 342 22.19 15.49 -18.25
N GLU A 343 21.74 14.43 -17.59
CA GLU A 343 22.14 14.06 -16.22
C GLU A 343 22.65 12.62 -16.17
N LEU A 344 23.81 12.44 -15.54
CA LEU A 344 24.37 11.13 -15.25
C LEU A 344 23.89 10.68 -13.86
N ARG A 345 23.29 9.48 -13.77
CA ARG A 345 22.73 8.94 -12.52
C ARG A 345 23.50 7.71 -12.07
N THR A 346 24.43 7.93 -11.14
CA THR A 346 25.34 6.92 -10.56
C THR A 346 25.28 6.96 -9.01
N PRO A 347 24.10 6.69 -8.41
CA PRO A 347 23.91 6.88 -6.97
C PRO A 347 24.77 5.90 -6.14
N GLY A 348 25.22 6.36 -4.98
CA GLY A 348 25.90 5.51 -3.99
C GLY A 348 27.20 4.91 -4.53
N THR A 349 27.31 3.58 -4.47
CA THR A 349 28.53 2.86 -4.91
C THR A 349 28.71 2.82 -6.42
N ALA A 350 27.67 3.12 -7.21
CA ALA A 350 27.79 3.20 -8.67
C ALA A 350 28.69 4.35 -9.13
N GLU A 351 28.95 5.34 -8.29
CA GLU A 351 29.90 6.42 -8.57
C GLU A 351 31.34 5.90 -8.76
N GLU A 352 31.68 4.82 -8.07
CA GLU A 352 33.00 4.18 -8.20
C GLU A 352 33.14 3.48 -9.57
N PHE A 353 32.03 2.96 -10.11
CA PHE A 353 31.97 2.38 -11.45
C PHE A 353 32.07 3.45 -12.55
N TYR A 354 31.48 4.63 -12.31
CA TYR A 354 31.66 5.77 -13.19
C TYR A 354 33.12 6.24 -13.21
N ARG A 355 33.75 6.38 -12.04
CA ARG A 355 35.15 6.79 -11.93
C ARG A 355 36.09 5.82 -12.66
N SER A 356 35.89 4.51 -12.52
CA SER A 356 36.72 3.53 -13.21
C SER A 356 36.58 3.62 -14.73
N ALA A 357 35.39 3.93 -15.25
CA ALA A 357 35.17 4.16 -16.67
C ALA A 357 36.00 5.35 -17.19
N GLN A 358 36.05 6.45 -16.42
CA GLN A 358 36.86 7.62 -16.77
C GLN A 358 38.35 7.27 -16.79
N GLU A 359 38.84 6.53 -15.79
CA GLU A 359 40.24 6.08 -15.72
C GLU A 359 40.62 5.17 -16.89
N LYS A 360 39.66 4.37 -17.41
CA LYS A 360 39.83 3.54 -18.60
C LYS A 360 39.76 4.32 -19.92
N GLY A 361 39.43 5.62 -19.88
CA GLY A 361 39.38 6.47 -21.07
C GLY A 361 38.00 6.63 -21.71
N VAL A 362 36.92 6.22 -21.03
CA VAL A 362 35.56 6.55 -21.49
C VAL A 362 35.31 8.05 -21.34
N ILE A 363 34.85 8.69 -22.41
CA ILE A 363 34.66 10.13 -22.50
C ILE A 363 33.20 10.47 -22.19
N PHE A 364 32.98 11.40 -21.28
CA PHE A 364 31.65 11.82 -20.84
C PHE A 364 31.36 13.24 -21.34
N VAL A 365 30.29 13.38 -22.11
CA VAL A 365 29.89 14.64 -22.74
C VAL A 365 28.57 15.10 -22.15
N LYS A 366 28.56 16.26 -21.47
CA LYS A 366 27.35 16.80 -20.88
C LYS A 366 26.56 17.59 -21.92
N GLY A 367 25.52 16.98 -22.46
CA GLY A 367 24.66 17.61 -23.44
C GLY A 367 23.40 16.80 -23.74
N LYS A 368 22.40 17.49 -24.29
CA LYS A 368 21.12 16.89 -24.67
C LYS A 368 21.12 16.61 -26.17
N VAL A 369 20.99 15.34 -26.54
CA VAL A 369 20.93 14.94 -27.96
C VAL A 369 19.59 15.36 -28.55
N GLU A 370 19.63 16.08 -29.67
CA GLU A 370 18.44 16.53 -30.39
C GLU A 370 18.11 15.60 -31.56
N LYS A 371 19.14 15.12 -32.27
CA LYS A 371 18.96 14.19 -33.40
C LYS A 371 20.21 13.36 -33.69
N VAL A 372 19.99 12.25 -34.39
CA VAL A 372 21.05 11.45 -35.03
C VAL A 372 20.70 11.27 -36.50
N ASP A 373 21.60 11.70 -37.38
CA ASP A 373 21.43 11.61 -38.83
C ASP A 373 21.84 10.21 -39.35
N GLY A 374 21.42 9.85 -40.57
CA GLY A 374 21.68 8.53 -41.16
C GLY A 374 23.16 8.23 -41.44
N ASP A 375 24.01 9.24 -41.46
CA ASP A 375 25.48 9.11 -41.54
C ASP A 375 26.15 8.98 -40.17
N LEU A 376 25.36 8.73 -39.12
CA LEU A 376 25.75 8.62 -37.71
C LEU A 376 26.20 9.93 -37.06
N THR A 377 25.97 11.09 -37.67
CA THR A 377 26.24 12.37 -37.02
C THR A 377 25.26 12.60 -35.86
N VAL A 378 25.77 12.75 -34.64
CA VAL A 378 24.98 13.09 -33.45
C VAL A 378 25.03 14.59 -33.22
N THR A 379 23.87 15.26 -33.25
CA THR A 379 23.78 16.68 -32.87
C THR A 379 23.23 16.79 -31.46
N TYR A 380 24.00 17.41 -30.57
CA TYR A 380 23.61 17.62 -29.17
C TYR A 380 23.83 19.05 -28.73
N HIS A 381 22.96 19.55 -27.87
CA HIS A 381 23.13 20.83 -27.20
C HIS A 381 24.14 20.68 -26.06
N ASP A 382 25.32 21.30 -26.19
CA ASP A 382 26.38 21.24 -25.18
C ASP A 382 26.06 22.19 -24.02
N ALA A 383 25.93 21.64 -22.82
CA ALA A 383 25.51 22.43 -21.67
C ALA A 383 26.60 23.40 -21.16
N LEU A 384 27.87 23.19 -21.54
CA LEU A 384 28.99 24.05 -21.13
C LEU A 384 29.21 25.18 -22.12
N LEU A 385 29.06 24.90 -23.42
CA LEU A 385 29.22 25.89 -24.50
C LEU A 385 27.93 26.67 -24.77
N GLY A 386 26.76 26.08 -24.53
CA GLY A 386 25.45 26.68 -24.81
C GLY A 386 25.08 26.67 -26.29
N ASP A 387 25.73 25.82 -27.09
CA ASP A 387 25.56 25.72 -28.55
C ASP A 387 25.29 24.26 -28.97
N ASP A 388 24.68 24.09 -30.15
CA ASP A 388 24.46 22.78 -30.76
C ASP A 388 25.72 22.31 -31.49
N ILE A 389 26.24 21.16 -31.08
CA ILE A 389 27.51 20.61 -31.56
C ILE A 389 27.23 19.34 -32.40
N PRO A 390 27.65 19.31 -33.68
CA PRO A 390 27.64 18.10 -34.48
C PRO A 390 28.88 17.23 -34.18
N MET A 391 28.66 16.01 -33.71
CA MET A 391 29.67 14.97 -33.55
C MET A 391 29.58 13.99 -34.74
N ALA A 392 30.49 14.15 -35.71
CA ALA A 392 30.59 13.30 -36.90
C ALA A 392 31.75 12.30 -36.79
N GLY A 393 31.82 11.35 -37.74
CA GLY A 393 32.90 10.36 -37.80
C GLY A 393 32.75 9.19 -36.82
N LEU A 394 31.52 8.95 -36.36
CA LEU A 394 31.18 7.80 -35.53
C LEU A 394 31.07 6.54 -36.38
N ASP A 395 31.51 5.41 -35.85
CA ASP A 395 31.32 4.09 -36.46
C ASP A 395 30.03 3.41 -35.97
N MET A 396 29.53 3.81 -34.79
CA MET A 396 28.32 3.26 -34.18
C MET A 396 27.67 4.29 -33.23
N VAL A 397 26.34 4.29 -33.19
CA VAL A 397 25.56 5.02 -32.19
C VAL A 397 24.71 4.02 -31.41
N VAL A 398 24.76 4.11 -30.08
CA VAL A 398 24.05 3.22 -29.16
C VAL A 398 22.96 4.00 -28.44
N LEU A 399 21.72 3.67 -28.69
CA LEU A 399 20.56 4.26 -28.00
C LEU A 399 20.35 3.56 -26.66
N ALA A 400 20.53 4.28 -25.55
CA ALA A 400 20.32 3.75 -24.21
C ALA A 400 18.82 3.72 -23.86
N THR A 401 18.11 2.77 -24.48
CA THR A 401 16.65 2.59 -24.35
C THR A 401 16.23 2.19 -22.94
N GLY A 402 15.01 2.58 -22.57
CA GLY A 402 14.44 2.39 -21.24
C GLY A 402 13.86 1.00 -20.97
N MET A 403 13.40 0.79 -19.73
CA MET A 403 12.69 -0.42 -19.31
C MET A 403 11.18 -0.17 -19.27
N VAL A 404 10.40 -1.07 -19.89
CA VAL A 404 8.93 -1.11 -19.81
C VAL A 404 8.51 -2.38 -19.06
N PRO A 405 7.62 -2.32 -18.06
CA PRO A 405 7.28 -3.49 -17.25
C PRO A 405 6.41 -4.51 -18.03
N ASN A 406 6.56 -5.80 -17.72
CA ASN A 406 5.75 -6.86 -18.33
C ASN A 406 4.35 -7.04 -17.72
N SER A 407 3.98 -6.23 -16.73
CA SER A 407 2.66 -6.25 -16.06
C SER A 407 1.50 -5.84 -16.95
N THR A 408 1.77 -5.01 -17.97
CA THR A 408 0.79 -4.60 -18.97
C THR A 408 1.48 -4.13 -20.25
N ASN A 409 0.71 -3.92 -21.30
CA ASN A 409 1.17 -3.24 -22.49
C ASN A 409 0.81 -1.74 -22.45
N VAL A 410 1.61 -0.92 -21.75
CA VAL A 410 1.44 0.55 -21.72
C VAL A 410 1.60 1.24 -23.07
N GLU A 411 2.12 0.51 -24.06
CA GLU A 411 2.34 1.00 -25.41
C GLU A 411 1.21 0.60 -26.36
N ALA A 412 0.31 -0.30 -25.93
CA ALA A 412 -0.92 -0.57 -26.67
C ALA A 412 -1.91 0.58 -26.43
N PRO A 413 -2.63 1.06 -27.46
CA PRO A 413 -3.79 1.91 -27.23
C PRO A 413 -4.73 1.16 -26.28
N ALA A 414 -5.29 1.87 -25.29
CA ALA A 414 -6.35 1.31 -24.47
C ALA A 414 -7.39 0.72 -25.42
N LEU A 415 -7.67 -0.58 -25.31
CA LEU A 415 -8.72 -1.19 -26.12
C LEU A 415 -10.01 -0.42 -25.83
N GLU A 416 -10.45 0.39 -26.79
CA GLU A 416 -11.84 0.82 -26.87
C GLU A 416 -12.63 -0.45 -27.21
N LEU A 417 -13.00 -1.19 -26.16
CA LEU A 417 -13.87 -2.34 -26.30
C LEU A 417 -15.27 -1.80 -26.56
N GLU A 418 -15.72 -1.98 -27.80
CA GLU A 418 -17.11 -1.81 -28.18
C GLU A 418 -18.01 -2.74 -27.34
N ASP A 419 -19.13 -2.20 -26.90
CA ASP A 419 -20.28 -2.82 -26.23
C ASP A 419 -20.31 -2.96 -24.70
N GLU A 420 -21.45 -2.50 -24.16
CA GLU A 420 -21.91 -2.28 -22.78
C GLU A 420 -21.91 -3.50 -21.84
N LYS A 421 -21.13 -4.56 -22.10
CA LYS A 421 -21.12 -5.81 -21.32
C LYS A 421 -19.80 -6.14 -20.64
N LEU A 422 -18.76 -5.32 -20.82
CA LEU A 422 -17.52 -5.39 -20.05
C LEU A 422 -17.20 -3.97 -19.58
N VAL A 423 -17.12 -3.75 -18.26
CA VAL A 423 -16.65 -2.48 -17.70
C VAL A 423 -15.24 -2.22 -18.29
N PRO A 424 -15.02 -1.14 -19.06
CA PRO A 424 -13.74 -0.89 -19.71
C PRO A 424 -12.60 -0.82 -18.69
N LEU A 425 -11.40 -1.15 -19.15
CA LEU A 425 -10.09 -0.98 -18.49
C LEU A 425 -9.75 0.51 -18.26
N LYS A 426 -10.59 1.25 -17.53
CA LYS A 426 -10.37 2.65 -17.17
C LYS A 426 -10.49 2.98 -15.68
N ASP A 427 -10.70 1.99 -14.81
CA ASP A 427 -10.93 2.24 -13.38
C ASP A 427 -10.16 1.30 -12.45
N ASP A 428 -8.83 1.48 -12.39
CA ASP A 428 -8.10 1.21 -11.14
C ASP A 428 -8.00 2.45 -10.22
N ILE A 429 -8.71 3.54 -10.58
CA ILE A 429 -9.35 4.62 -9.78
C ILE A 429 -9.41 5.91 -10.61
N ASN A 430 -10.59 6.35 -11.03
CA ASN A 430 -10.87 7.80 -11.08
C ASN A 430 -11.55 8.18 -9.75
N PRO A 431 -10.85 8.87 -8.83
CA PRO A 431 -11.40 9.21 -7.51
C PRO A 431 -12.50 10.29 -7.58
N ALA A 432 -12.72 10.86 -8.77
CA ALA A 432 -13.79 11.81 -9.08
C ALA A 432 -14.82 11.24 -10.07
N ALA A 433 -14.71 9.98 -10.53
CA ALA A 433 -15.75 9.39 -11.36
C ALA A 433 -17.02 9.23 -10.50
N PRO A 434 -18.17 9.78 -10.94
CA PRO A 434 -19.43 9.50 -10.27
C PRO A 434 -19.65 7.98 -10.34
N ILE A 435 -19.72 7.34 -9.17
CA ILE A 435 -20.22 5.97 -9.09
C ILE A 435 -21.65 6.01 -9.62
N ALA A 436 -21.95 5.22 -10.65
CA ALA A 436 -23.32 5.05 -11.13
C ALA A 436 -24.21 4.72 -9.93
N VAL A 437 -25.15 5.62 -9.66
CA VAL A 437 -25.97 5.65 -8.45
C VAL A 437 -26.78 4.36 -8.35
N ALA A 438 -26.44 3.48 -7.39
CA ALA A 438 -27.38 2.49 -6.88
C ALA A 438 -28.32 3.20 -5.89
N GLY A 439 -29.32 3.90 -6.43
CA GLY A 439 -30.30 4.66 -5.68
C GLY A 439 -31.61 4.83 -6.46
N TYR A 440 -32.64 4.15 -5.96
CA TYR A 440 -34.06 4.50 -6.06
C TYR A 440 -34.67 4.68 -7.47
N LYS A 441 -35.07 3.55 -8.06
CA LYS A 441 -36.42 3.44 -8.62
C LYS A 441 -37.03 2.14 -8.12
N GLU A 442 -38.19 2.21 -7.47
CA GLU A 442 -39.02 1.02 -7.26
C GLU A 442 -39.29 0.38 -8.63
N GLY A 443 -39.05 -0.94 -8.75
CA GLY A 443 -39.41 -1.72 -9.92
C GLY A 443 -38.33 -1.90 -11.01
N VAL A 444 -37.04 -1.84 -10.69
CA VAL A 444 -35.96 -2.20 -11.64
C VAL A 444 -35.12 -3.34 -11.06
N ASP A 445 -35.10 -4.47 -11.76
CA ASP A 445 -34.32 -5.65 -11.38
C ASP A 445 -32.81 -5.34 -11.34
N ALA A 446 -32.09 -6.03 -10.46
CA ALA A 446 -30.63 -5.94 -10.42
C ALA A 446 -30.04 -6.37 -11.77
N PRO A 447 -29.02 -5.67 -12.30
CA PRO A 447 -28.39 -6.08 -13.56
C PRO A 447 -27.78 -7.48 -13.40
N GLU A 448 -28.08 -8.36 -14.34
CA GLU A 448 -27.43 -9.67 -14.45
C GLU A 448 -25.92 -9.51 -14.58
N ALA A 449 -25.16 -10.35 -13.88
CA ALA A 449 -23.72 -10.40 -14.02
C ALA A 449 -23.37 -10.82 -15.46
N PRO A 450 -22.55 -10.05 -16.20
CA PRO A 450 -22.18 -10.43 -17.56
C PRO A 450 -21.41 -11.76 -17.56
N ALA A 451 -21.77 -12.65 -18.48
CA ALA A 451 -21.03 -13.88 -18.71
C ALA A 451 -19.59 -13.56 -19.17
N ARG A 452 -18.60 -14.22 -18.55
CA ARG A 452 -17.18 -14.05 -18.89
C ARG A 452 -16.89 -14.69 -20.25
N PRO A 453 -16.35 -13.97 -21.25
CA PRO A 453 -15.89 -14.59 -22.49
C PRO A 453 -14.67 -15.49 -22.24
N GLU A 454 -14.56 -16.60 -22.98
CA GLU A 454 -13.39 -17.48 -22.95
C GLU A 454 -12.15 -16.78 -23.57
N PRO A 455 -10.96 -16.84 -22.94
CA PRO A 455 -9.83 -16.06 -23.40
C PRO A 455 -8.91 -16.83 -24.35
N SER A 456 -8.78 -16.34 -25.58
CA SER A 456 -7.45 -16.29 -26.22
C SER A 456 -6.76 -15.03 -25.67
N MET A 457 -5.66 -15.19 -24.93
CA MET A 457 -5.00 -14.10 -24.20
C MET A 457 -4.32 -13.09 -25.16
N PRO A 458 -4.74 -11.80 -25.19
CA PRO A 458 -4.04 -10.77 -25.96
C PRO A 458 -2.69 -10.40 -25.34
N GLU A 459 -1.83 -9.73 -26.11
CA GLU A 459 -0.57 -9.17 -25.62
C GLU A 459 -0.85 -8.05 -24.60
N GLY A 460 -0.59 -8.31 -23.31
CA GLY A 460 -1.04 -7.46 -22.19
C GLY A 460 -2.16 -8.07 -21.33
N ALA A 461 -2.52 -9.34 -21.55
CA ALA A 461 -3.46 -10.06 -20.70
C ALA A 461 -2.99 -10.17 -19.24
N PRO A 462 -3.91 -10.25 -18.26
CA PRO A 462 -3.57 -10.23 -16.83
C PRO A 462 -2.67 -11.41 -16.44
N ILE A 463 -1.47 -11.12 -15.92
CA ILE A 463 -0.46 -12.13 -15.52
C ILE A 463 -1.05 -13.24 -14.65
N LEU A 464 -1.96 -12.91 -13.74
CA LEU A 464 -2.56 -13.86 -12.78
C LEU A 464 -4.01 -14.23 -13.09
N ASN A 465 -4.68 -13.48 -13.98
CA ASN A 465 -6.11 -13.57 -14.25
C ASN A 465 -6.95 -13.78 -12.97
N LEU A 466 -6.95 -12.81 -12.07
CA LEU A 466 -7.66 -12.89 -10.78
C LEU A 466 -9.18 -12.94 -11.00
N GLN A 467 -9.86 -13.80 -10.26
CA GLN A 467 -11.32 -13.90 -10.33
C GLN A 467 -12.04 -12.93 -9.39
N TYR A 468 -11.35 -11.89 -8.95
CA TYR A 468 -11.81 -10.95 -7.93
C TYR A 468 -12.74 -9.90 -8.56
N ARG A 469 -13.67 -9.35 -7.75
CA ARG A 469 -14.55 -8.26 -8.20
C ARG A 469 -13.77 -7.03 -8.69
N GLN A 470 -12.60 -6.76 -8.12
CA GLN A 470 -11.74 -5.61 -8.40
C GLN A 470 -10.93 -5.77 -9.69
N GLY A 471 -11.21 -6.81 -10.47
CA GLY A 471 -10.61 -7.05 -11.77
C GLY A 471 -9.48 -8.08 -11.76
N PRO A 472 -9.08 -8.54 -12.96
CA PRO A 472 -8.18 -9.68 -13.12
C PRO A 472 -6.69 -9.32 -12.98
N HIS A 473 -6.35 -8.03 -12.97
CA HIS A 473 -4.99 -7.54 -12.89
C HIS A 473 -4.51 -7.34 -11.45
N ILE A 474 -3.18 -7.40 -11.30
CA ILE A 474 -2.51 -6.72 -10.19
C ILE A 474 -2.66 -5.21 -10.46
N PRO A 475 -3.04 -4.40 -9.47
CA PRO A 475 -3.16 -2.95 -9.65
C PRO A 475 -1.87 -2.34 -10.16
N MET A 476 -1.98 -1.40 -11.10
CA MET A 476 -0.85 -0.74 -11.76
C MET A 476 -0.98 0.77 -11.70
N LEU A 477 0.17 1.44 -11.73
CA LEU A 477 0.30 2.87 -11.96
C LEU A 477 0.08 3.18 -13.45
N ALA A 478 -0.10 4.46 -13.78
CA ALA A 478 -0.35 4.91 -15.15
C ALA A 478 0.78 4.55 -16.13
N ASP A 479 1.99 4.38 -15.62
CA ASP A 479 3.19 3.96 -16.37
C ASP A 479 3.37 2.43 -16.43
N GLY A 480 2.39 1.67 -15.93
CA GLY A 480 2.29 0.22 -16.01
C GLY A 480 3.03 -0.54 -14.92
N PHE A 481 3.80 0.13 -14.06
CA PHE A 481 4.43 -0.53 -12.92
C PHE A 481 3.39 -0.93 -11.88
N ALA A 482 3.66 -2.00 -11.14
CA ALA A 482 2.76 -2.45 -10.08
C ALA A 482 2.62 -1.38 -8.99
N ASP A 483 1.38 -1.03 -8.68
CA ASP A 483 1.07 -0.07 -7.62
C ASP A 483 1.32 -0.70 -6.24
N SER A 484 2.33 -0.18 -5.54
CA SER A 484 2.52 -0.45 -4.13
C SER A 484 1.48 0.32 -3.34
N HIS A 485 0.72 -0.39 -2.51
CA HIS A 485 -0.41 0.12 -1.73
C HIS A 485 -0.12 1.38 -0.89
N TYR A 486 1.14 1.68 -0.57
CA TYR A 486 1.56 2.90 0.14
C TYR A 486 3.09 3.07 0.11
N ILE A 487 3.58 4.32 0.17
CA ILE A 487 5.02 4.65 0.11
C ILE A 487 5.88 3.96 1.18
N CYS A 488 5.33 3.74 2.39
CA CYS A 488 6.04 3.04 3.47
C CYS A 488 5.98 1.51 3.35
N PHE A 489 5.21 0.96 2.41
CA PHE A 489 5.00 -0.49 2.27
C PHE A 489 5.27 -0.94 0.82
N PRO A 490 6.52 -0.76 0.35
CA PRO A 490 6.87 -0.89 -1.06
C PRO A 490 6.53 -2.25 -1.68
N TYR A 491 6.53 -3.32 -0.88
CA TYR A 491 6.22 -4.67 -1.34
C TYR A 491 4.72 -5.00 -1.40
N GLU A 492 3.88 -4.30 -0.64
CA GLU A 492 2.45 -4.63 -0.56
C GLU A 492 1.73 -4.17 -1.83
N THR A 493 1.08 -5.09 -2.54
CA THR A 493 0.12 -4.71 -3.60
C THR A 493 -1.26 -4.45 -2.98
N ARG A 494 -2.25 -3.99 -3.75
CA ARG A 494 -3.65 -3.96 -3.25
C ARG A 494 -4.32 -5.35 -3.26
N ARG A 495 -3.60 -6.41 -3.63
CA ARG A 495 -4.06 -7.80 -3.57
C ARG A 495 -3.35 -8.50 -2.42
N SER A 496 -4.05 -8.68 -1.31
CA SER A 496 -3.52 -9.34 -0.11
C SER A 496 -2.85 -10.68 -0.47
N GLY A 497 -1.63 -10.92 0.02
CA GLY A 497 -0.84 -12.14 -0.21
C GLY A 497 -0.24 -12.31 -1.61
N ILE A 498 -0.35 -11.29 -2.47
CA ILE A 498 0.29 -11.24 -3.78
C ILE A 498 1.29 -10.09 -3.76
N TYR A 499 2.55 -10.42 -4.05
CA TYR A 499 3.69 -9.51 -3.98
C TYR A 499 4.32 -9.36 -5.36
N THR A 500 4.84 -8.18 -5.67
CA THR A 500 5.58 -7.92 -6.90
C THR A 500 7.04 -7.63 -6.56
N CYS A 501 7.95 -7.98 -7.46
CA CYS A 501 9.37 -7.68 -7.29
C CYS A 501 10.08 -7.51 -8.64
N GLY A 502 11.23 -6.86 -8.60
CA GLY A 502 12.02 -6.60 -9.78
C GLY A 502 11.44 -5.48 -10.64
N PRO A 503 11.84 -5.44 -11.92
CA PRO A 503 11.42 -4.42 -12.89
C PRO A 503 9.91 -4.29 -13.15
N VAL A 504 9.07 -5.16 -12.56
CA VAL A 504 7.60 -5.02 -12.54
C VAL A 504 7.16 -3.86 -11.63
N ARG A 505 7.95 -3.49 -10.62
CA ARG A 505 7.61 -2.42 -9.65
C ARG A 505 8.19 -1.06 -9.99
N ARG A 506 9.38 -1.05 -10.56
CA ARG A 506 10.11 0.14 -11.02
C ARG A 506 11.34 -0.33 -11.80
N PRO A 507 11.92 0.50 -12.67
CA PRO A 507 13.21 0.20 -13.29
C PRO A 507 14.29 0.03 -12.22
N MET A 508 15.09 -1.03 -12.30
CA MET A 508 16.12 -1.37 -11.32
C MET A 508 17.19 -2.28 -11.91
N ASP A 509 18.40 -2.23 -11.35
CA ASP A 509 19.48 -3.11 -11.74
C ASP A 509 19.40 -4.51 -11.09
N MET A 510 20.31 -5.42 -11.45
CA MET A 510 20.34 -6.79 -10.90
C MET A 510 20.68 -6.84 -9.40
N GLY A 511 21.48 -5.91 -8.89
CA GLY A 511 21.78 -5.85 -7.46
C GLY A 511 20.54 -5.50 -6.65
N GLU A 512 19.88 -4.40 -7.03
CA GLU A 512 18.62 -3.97 -6.44
C GLU A 512 17.52 -5.03 -6.61
N ALA A 513 17.39 -5.62 -7.80
CA ALA A 513 16.34 -6.60 -8.08
C ALA A 513 16.51 -7.91 -7.30
N GLY A 514 17.74 -8.30 -6.99
CA GLY A 514 18.01 -9.44 -6.11
C GLY A 514 17.54 -9.19 -4.67
N GLN A 515 17.83 -8.00 -4.13
CA GLN A 515 17.37 -7.60 -2.80
C GLN A 515 15.84 -7.46 -2.75
N ASP A 516 15.24 -6.89 -3.80
CA ASP A 516 13.79 -6.73 -3.91
C ASP A 516 13.08 -8.09 -4.00
N ALA A 517 13.66 -9.08 -4.69
CA ALA A 517 13.15 -10.46 -4.72
C ALA A 517 13.15 -11.08 -3.31
N ALA A 518 14.25 -10.97 -2.56
CA ALA A 518 14.34 -11.47 -1.20
C ALA A 518 13.30 -10.81 -0.27
N GLY A 519 13.15 -9.49 -0.36
CA GLY A 519 12.14 -8.74 0.41
C GLY A 519 10.71 -9.18 0.12
N ALA A 520 10.35 -9.36 -1.16
CA ALA A 520 9.02 -9.82 -1.56
C ALA A 520 8.72 -11.24 -1.06
N VAL A 521 9.70 -12.15 -1.08
CA VAL A 521 9.54 -13.52 -0.57
C VAL A 521 9.36 -13.53 0.95
N LEU A 522 10.17 -12.76 1.69
CA LEU A 522 10.01 -12.66 3.15
C LEU A 522 8.62 -12.12 3.52
N LYS A 523 8.08 -11.19 2.72
CA LYS A 523 6.71 -10.70 2.86
C LYS A 523 5.66 -11.76 2.52
N ALA A 524 5.86 -12.56 1.47
CA ALA A 524 5.02 -13.71 1.14
C ALA A 524 4.97 -14.73 2.29
N ILE A 525 6.12 -15.06 2.86
CA ILE A 525 6.26 -15.97 4.00
C ILE A 525 5.57 -15.39 5.25
N GLN A 526 5.79 -14.10 5.54
CA GLN A 526 5.09 -13.41 6.63
C GLN A 526 3.57 -13.50 6.45
N ALA A 527 3.07 -13.33 5.23
CA ALA A 527 1.65 -13.42 4.93
C ALA A 527 1.10 -14.82 5.23
N ILE A 528 1.75 -15.86 4.72
CA ILE A 528 1.40 -17.27 4.98
C ILE A 528 1.34 -17.53 6.49
N ARG A 529 2.38 -17.13 7.24
CA ARG A 529 2.45 -17.34 8.69
C ARG A 529 1.33 -16.63 9.44
N ASN A 530 1.00 -15.40 9.05
CA ASN A 530 -0.06 -14.63 9.68
C ASN A 530 -1.43 -15.28 9.42
N VAL A 531 -1.77 -15.57 8.15
CA VAL A 531 -3.10 -16.08 7.83
C VAL A 531 -3.35 -17.48 8.36
N LYS A 532 -2.30 -18.31 8.48
CA LYS A 532 -2.38 -19.62 9.17
C LYS A 532 -2.80 -19.49 10.64
N GLN A 533 -2.50 -18.34 11.27
CA GLN A 533 -2.89 -18.01 12.65
C GLN A 533 -4.17 -17.14 12.71
N GLY A 534 -4.87 -16.96 11.59
CA GLY A 534 -6.05 -16.08 11.48
C GLY A 534 -5.75 -14.58 11.61
N LYS A 535 -4.47 -14.21 11.59
CA LYS A 535 -4.02 -12.82 11.73
C LYS A 535 -4.21 -12.06 10.42
N GLY A 536 -4.68 -10.82 10.53
CA GLY A 536 -4.71 -9.86 9.44
C GLY A 536 -3.32 -9.60 8.87
N LEU A 537 -3.29 -9.18 7.60
CA LEU A 537 -2.09 -8.68 6.94
C LEU A 537 -1.99 -7.16 7.09
N HIS A 538 -0.89 -6.60 6.58
CA HIS A 538 -0.68 -5.17 6.51
C HIS A 538 -1.92 -4.43 5.94
N PRO A 539 -2.32 -3.25 6.49
CA PRO A 539 -1.71 -2.49 7.58
C PRO A 539 -2.05 -2.94 9.00
N ARG A 540 -3.01 -3.85 9.18
CA ARG A 540 -3.41 -4.35 10.51
C ARG A 540 -2.84 -5.74 10.76
N SER A 541 -1.52 -5.85 10.60
CA SER A 541 -0.76 -7.09 10.82
C SER A 541 -1.00 -7.60 12.25
N GLY A 542 -1.39 -8.87 12.39
CA GLY A 542 -1.64 -9.47 13.71
C GLY A 542 -3.07 -9.34 14.23
N ASP A 543 -3.93 -8.52 13.61
CA ASP A 543 -5.32 -8.34 14.03
C ASP A 543 -6.14 -9.61 13.75
N LEU A 544 -6.62 -10.27 14.82
CA LEU A 544 -7.36 -11.53 14.74
C LEU A 544 -8.82 -11.33 14.29
N SER A 545 -9.38 -10.14 14.51
CA SER A 545 -10.78 -9.85 14.22
C SER A 545 -11.05 -9.80 12.72
N TYR A 546 -12.20 -10.31 12.27
CA TYR A 546 -12.63 -10.29 10.87
C TYR A 546 -14.12 -9.97 10.76
N PRO A 547 -14.63 -9.54 9.58
CA PRO A 547 -16.02 -9.13 9.47
C PRO A 547 -16.95 -10.34 9.57
N LYS A 548 -17.91 -10.26 10.49
CA LYS A 548 -19.04 -11.16 10.68
C LYS A 548 -20.29 -10.46 10.17
N ILE A 549 -21.12 -11.18 9.40
CA ILE A 549 -22.32 -10.65 8.76
C ILE A 549 -23.52 -11.46 9.26
N ASP A 550 -24.51 -10.80 9.84
CA ASP A 550 -25.81 -11.43 10.13
C ASP A 550 -26.64 -11.51 8.84
N LEU A 551 -26.67 -12.71 8.25
CA LEU A 551 -27.36 -12.97 6.99
C LEU A 551 -28.89 -12.89 7.11
N ASN A 552 -29.45 -12.98 8.33
CA ASN A 552 -30.90 -12.83 8.53
C ASN A 552 -31.34 -11.37 8.36
N ALA A 553 -30.49 -10.41 8.73
CA ALA A 553 -30.72 -8.98 8.57
C ALA A 553 -30.21 -8.43 7.23
N CYS A 554 -29.46 -9.21 6.46
CA CYS A 554 -28.84 -8.75 5.22
C CYS A 554 -29.89 -8.58 4.10
N THR A 555 -29.91 -7.39 3.51
CA THR A 555 -30.83 -7.03 2.40
C THR A 555 -30.28 -7.31 1.01
N LYS A 556 -29.13 -8.01 0.89
CA LYS A 556 -28.49 -8.37 -0.39
C LYS A 556 -28.19 -7.17 -1.31
N CYS A 557 -27.96 -5.98 -0.74
CA CYS A 557 -27.76 -4.75 -1.50
C CYS A 557 -26.38 -4.61 -2.19
N ARG A 558 -25.47 -5.58 -1.99
CA ARG A 558 -24.12 -5.66 -2.60
C ARG A 558 -23.16 -4.49 -2.34
N ARG A 559 -23.52 -3.48 -1.54
CA ARG A 559 -22.62 -2.35 -1.20
C ARG A 559 -21.29 -2.81 -0.58
N CYS A 560 -21.33 -3.79 0.31
CA CYS A 560 -20.14 -4.31 0.96
C CYS A 560 -19.17 -5.06 0.01
N THR A 561 -19.67 -5.64 -1.09
CA THR A 561 -18.84 -6.31 -2.11
C THR A 561 -18.21 -5.27 -3.03
N VAL A 562 -18.98 -4.25 -3.42
CA VAL A 562 -18.53 -3.12 -4.27
C VAL A 562 -17.48 -2.26 -3.59
N GLU A 563 -17.73 -1.82 -2.36
CA GLU A 563 -16.89 -0.83 -1.70
C GLU A 563 -15.64 -1.43 -1.04
N CYS A 564 -15.50 -2.76 -1.01
CA CYS A 564 -14.31 -3.40 -0.48
C CYS A 564 -13.10 -3.11 -1.41
N PRO A 565 -12.06 -2.39 -0.96
CA PRO A 565 -10.93 -2.06 -1.84
C PRO A 565 -10.00 -3.26 -2.13
N PHE A 566 -10.18 -4.38 -1.41
CA PHE A 566 -9.28 -5.55 -1.44
C PHE A 566 -9.92 -6.83 -1.99
N GLY A 567 -11.20 -6.78 -2.40
CA GLY A 567 -11.90 -7.98 -2.88
C GLY A 567 -12.06 -9.07 -1.84
N ALA A 568 -12.24 -8.66 -0.58
CA ALA A 568 -12.39 -9.59 0.53
C ALA A 568 -13.82 -10.10 0.71
N ILE A 569 -14.79 -9.57 -0.04
CA ILE A 569 -16.19 -9.98 0.01
C ILE A 569 -16.67 -10.16 -1.42
N ASP A 570 -16.95 -11.41 -1.80
CA ASP A 570 -17.52 -11.80 -3.09
C ASP A 570 -19.04 -12.03 -2.95
N GLU A 571 -19.70 -12.42 -4.04
CA GLU A 571 -21.13 -12.77 -4.09
C GLU A 571 -21.27 -14.29 -4.24
N ARG A 572 -22.13 -14.89 -3.43
CA ARG A 572 -22.56 -16.29 -3.58
C ARG A 572 -23.62 -16.39 -4.68
N GLU A 573 -23.93 -17.61 -5.10
CA GLU A 573 -25.02 -17.90 -6.05
C GLU A 573 -26.40 -17.43 -5.54
N ASP A 574 -26.59 -17.34 -4.23
CA ASP A 574 -27.83 -16.89 -3.58
C ASP A 574 -27.86 -15.38 -3.26
N ASP A 575 -26.94 -14.61 -3.87
CA ASP A 575 -26.72 -13.16 -3.71
C ASP A 575 -26.26 -12.71 -2.31
N TYR A 576 -26.04 -13.63 -1.37
CA TYR A 576 -25.45 -13.26 -0.08
C TYR A 576 -23.95 -13.00 -0.20
N PRO A 577 -23.39 -12.12 0.64
CA PRO A 577 -21.95 -11.87 0.66
C PRO A 577 -21.17 -13.11 1.12
N GLN A 578 -20.06 -13.40 0.41
CA GLN A 578 -19.06 -14.39 0.80
C GLN A 578 -17.80 -13.69 1.30
N VAL A 579 -17.54 -13.78 2.60
CA VAL A 579 -16.32 -13.22 3.18
C VAL A 579 -15.15 -14.17 2.92
N ASN A 580 -14.04 -13.63 2.44
CA ASN A 580 -12.73 -14.27 2.35
C ASN A 580 -11.81 -13.71 3.46
N PRO A 581 -11.74 -14.34 4.65
CA PRO A 581 -11.14 -13.71 5.82
C PRO A 581 -9.66 -13.38 5.65
N SER A 582 -8.90 -14.19 4.90
CA SER A 582 -7.47 -13.94 4.63
C SER A 582 -7.21 -12.85 3.59
N ARG A 583 -8.20 -12.47 2.75
CA ARG A 583 -8.09 -11.29 1.86
C ARG A 583 -8.31 -9.99 2.63
N CYS A 584 -9.12 -10.04 3.69
CA CYS A 584 -9.56 -8.87 4.45
C CYS A 584 -8.41 -8.22 5.23
N ARG A 585 -8.15 -6.94 4.94
CA ARG A 585 -7.18 -6.10 5.69
C ARG A 585 -7.76 -5.42 6.94
N ARG A 586 -8.90 -5.90 7.42
CA ARG A 586 -9.55 -5.47 8.68
C ARG A 586 -9.92 -3.98 8.76
N CYS A 587 -10.09 -3.28 7.63
CA CYS A 587 -10.35 -1.83 7.59
C CYS A 587 -11.74 -1.42 8.09
N GLY A 588 -12.74 -2.31 7.99
CA GLY A 588 -14.13 -2.01 8.32
C GLY A 588 -14.91 -1.26 7.23
N THR A 589 -14.39 -1.08 6.01
CA THR A 589 -15.13 -0.35 4.95
C THR A 589 -16.51 -0.94 4.66
N CYS A 590 -16.62 -2.27 4.69
CA CYS A 590 -17.89 -2.98 4.56
C CYS A 590 -18.91 -2.62 5.65
N MET A 591 -18.44 -2.34 6.88
CA MET A 591 -19.28 -1.88 7.99
C MET A 591 -19.90 -0.51 7.69
N GLY A 592 -19.10 0.44 7.19
CA GLY A 592 -19.58 1.76 6.81
C GLY A 592 -20.47 1.77 5.55
N ALA A 593 -20.29 0.78 4.68
CA ALA A 593 -21.09 0.60 3.47
C ALA A 593 -22.47 -0.05 3.73
N CYS A 594 -22.64 -0.75 4.86
CA CYS A 594 -23.84 -1.53 5.15
C CYS A 594 -24.98 -0.63 5.67
N PRO A 595 -26.08 -0.43 4.92
CA PRO A 595 -27.15 0.49 5.33
C PRO A 595 -27.95 -0.04 6.52
N VAL A 596 -28.02 -1.37 6.68
CA VAL A 596 -28.75 -2.05 7.77
C VAL A 596 -27.84 -2.52 8.91
N ARG A 597 -26.55 -2.09 8.91
CA ARG A 597 -25.58 -2.30 10.00
C ARG A 597 -25.41 -3.76 10.46
N THR A 598 -25.55 -4.73 9.56
CA THR A 598 -25.39 -6.17 9.88
C THR A 598 -23.92 -6.62 10.04
N ILE A 599 -22.98 -5.82 9.55
CA ILE A 599 -21.55 -6.19 9.54
C ILE A 599 -20.86 -5.68 10.81
N SER A 600 -20.15 -6.55 11.52
CA SER A 600 -19.40 -6.21 12.72
C SER A 600 -18.10 -7.03 12.83
N PHE A 601 -17.22 -6.62 13.73
CA PHE A 601 -16.05 -7.37 14.19
C PHE A 601 -16.19 -7.58 15.70
N ASP A 602 -15.57 -8.62 16.24
CA ASP A 602 -15.68 -8.98 17.66
C ASP A 602 -15.36 -7.82 18.62
N ASN A 603 -14.36 -7.01 18.28
CA ASN A 603 -13.91 -5.84 19.05
C ASN A 603 -14.11 -4.51 18.30
N TYR A 604 -14.94 -4.47 17.25
CA TYR A 604 -15.21 -3.24 16.52
C TYR A 604 -16.55 -3.29 15.76
N SER A 605 -17.49 -2.41 16.12
CA SER A 605 -18.80 -2.33 15.46
C SER A 605 -19.34 -0.91 15.46
N VAL A 606 -20.34 -0.64 14.59
CA VAL A 606 -21.11 0.62 14.60
C VAL A 606 -21.69 0.89 15.97
N ALA A 607 -22.21 -0.14 16.64
CA ALA A 607 -22.80 -0.03 17.97
C ALA A 607 -21.76 0.41 19.02
N MET A 608 -20.52 -0.08 18.95
CA MET A 608 -19.46 0.37 19.85
C MET A 608 -19.11 1.85 19.63
N ILE A 609 -19.00 2.29 18.36
CA ILE A 609 -18.71 3.69 18.03
C ILE A 609 -19.81 4.61 18.59
N ASN A 610 -21.07 4.25 18.37
CA ASN A 610 -22.20 5.04 18.83
C ASN A 610 -22.33 5.03 20.38
N ASP A 611 -22.06 3.90 21.03
CA ASP A 611 -22.09 3.81 22.49
C ASP A 611 -20.97 4.63 23.14
N MET A 612 -19.77 4.67 22.53
CA MET A 612 -18.70 5.57 22.96
C MET A 612 -19.16 7.03 22.87
N ALA A 613 -19.70 7.45 21.72
CA ALA A 613 -20.19 8.82 21.56
C ALA A 613 -21.29 9.18 22.59
N LYS A 614 -22.19 8.25 22.90
CA LYS A 614 -23.27 8.44 23.88
C LYS A 614 -22.81 8.42 25.34
N ALA A 615 -21.62 7.89 25.63
CA ALA A 615 -21.08 7.83 26.98
C ALA A 615 -20.41 9.13 27.42
N VAL A 616 -20.18 10.05 26.47
CA VAL A 616 -19.64 11.39 26.72
C VAL A 616 -20.69 12.26 27.40
N GLU A 617 -20.23 13.07 28.35
CA GLU A 617 -21.05 14.10 28.97
C GLU A 617 -21.27 15.28 28.02
N ILE A 618 -22.55 15.50 27.68
CA ILE A 618 -23.00 16.62 26.85
C ILE A 618 -23.39 17.77 27.79
N PRO A 619 -22.65 18.89 27.79
CA PRO A 619 -23.02 20.07 28.58
C PRO A 619 -24.41 20.54 28.17
N ASP A 620 -25.17 21.03 29.15
CA ASP A 620 -26.52 21.52 28.89
C ASP A 620 -26.48 22.83 28.07
N GLU A 621 -27.66 23.35 27.72
CA GLU A 621 -27.76 24.58 26.93
C GLU A 621 -27.31 25.85 27.70
N PHE A 622 -27.26 25.79 29.04
CA PHE A 622 -26.89 26.90 29.92
C PHE A 622 -25.39 26.94 30.22
N ASP A 623 -24.69 25.82 30.05
CA ASP A 623 -23.24 25.73 30.24
C ASP A 623 -22.45 26.52 29.17
N GLU A 624 -23.07 26.93 28.06
CA GLU A 624 -22.45 27.68 26.94
C GLU A 624 -21.18 27.03 26.35
N LYS A 625 -20.95 25.73 26.59
CA LYS A 625 -19.80 24.96 26.10
C LYS A 625 -20.19 24.05 24.92
N PRO A 626 -19.56 24.16 23.73
CA PRO A 626 -19.81 23.24 22.64
C PRO A 626 -19.19 21.86 22.92
N ARG A 627 -19.70 20.82 22.28
CA ARG A 627 -19.16 19.47 22.28
C ARG A 627 -19.01 18.97 20.85
N VAL A 628 -17.77 18.70 20.44
CA VAL A 628 -17.46 18.26 19.08
C VAL A 628 -16.95 16.82 19.09
N LEU A 629 -17.49 15.97 18.21
CA LEU A 629 -17.00 14.60 18.02
C LEU A 629 -15.97 14.55 16.90
N ILE A 630 -14.82 13.91 17.12
CA ILE A 630 -13.85 13.60 16.07
C ILE A 630 -13.82 12.09 15.86
N LEU A 631 -14.25 11.63 14.69
CA LEU A 631 -14.03 10.26 14.22
C LEU A 631 -12.68 10.22 13.50
N ALA A 632 -11.64 9.78 14.21
CA ALA A 632 -10.26 9.86 13.74
C ALA A 632 -9.77 8.53 13.15
N CYS A 633 -9.34 8.53 11.89
CA CYS A 633 -8.65 7.40 11.28
C CYS A 633 -7.40 7.03 12.10
N ARG A 634 -7.29 5.77 12.52
CA ARG A 634 -6.16 5.29 13.35
C ARG A 634 -4.78 5.37 12.67
N ASN A 635 -4.74 5.50 11.33
CA ASN A 635 -3.50 5.40 10.57
C ASN A 635 -2.74 6.73 10.42
N ASP A 636 -3.44 7.84 10.18
CA ASP A 636 -2.82 9.18 10.03
C ASP A 636 -3.40 10.23 10.99
N ALA A 637 -4.74 10.30 11.13
CA ALA A 637 -5.37 11.31 11.97
C ALA A 637 -5.08 11.11 13.47
N TYR A 638 -5.30 9.91 14.00
CA TYR A 638 -4.99 9.60 15.39
C TYR A 638 -3.50 9.82 15.73
N PRO A 639 -2.53 9.36 14.91
CA PRO A 639 -1.14 9.69 15.18
C PRO A 639 -0.78 11.17 14.98
N ALA A 640 -1.41 11.90 14.07
CA ALA A 640 -1.18 13.35 13.98
C ALA A 640 -1.57 14.05 15.30
N LEU A 641 -2.68 13.62 15.91
CA LEU A 641 -3.11 14.09 17.24
C LEU A 641 -2.14 13.64 18.35
N ASP A 642 -1.66 12.39 18.32
CA ASP A 642 -0.63 11.94 19.28
C ASP A 642 0.66 12.76 19.14
N MET A 643 1.06 13.08 17.91
CA MET A 643 2.24 13.90 17.63
C MET A 643 2.05 15.34 18.08
N ALA A 644 0.84 15.91 17.96
CA ALA A 644 0.51 17.22 18.51
C ALA A 644 0.73 17.23 20.04
N GLY A 645 0.18 16.24 20.75
CA GLY A 645 0.39 16.07 22.19
C GLY A 645 1.85 15.88 22.58
N ILE A 646 2.60 15.05 21.86
CA ILE A 646 4.04 14.85 22.10
C ILE A 646 4.83 16.15 21.91
N GLN A 647 4.42 16.99 20.96
CA GLN A 647 5.03 18.30 20.70
C GLN A 647 4.50 19.42 21.60
N ARG A 648 3.54 19.12 22.50
CA ARG A 648 2.87 20.10 23.38
C ARG A 648 2.08 21.16 22.63
N GLU A 649 1.58 20.81 21.45
CA GLU A 649 0.62 21.62 20.71
C GLU A 649 -0.75 21.49 21.39
N THR A 650 -1.42 22.62 21.57
CA THR A 650 -2.74 22.70 22.21
C THR A 650 -3.85 22.83 21.17
N TYR A 651 -5.04 22.38 21.54
CA TYR A 651 -6.29 22.59 20.79
C TYR A 651 -7.46 22.57 21.76
N SER A 652 -8.66 22.87 21.27
CA SER A 652 -9.85 22.99 22.11
C SER A 652 -10.16 21.71 22.88
N ALA A 653 -10.30 21.84 24.22
CA ALA A 653 -10.72 20.76 25.12
C ALA A 653 -12.19 20.33 24.89
N MET A 654 -12.93 21.02 24.02
CA MET A 654 -14.32 20.72 23.70
C MET A 654 -14.49 19.50 22.79
N VAL A 655 -13.40 18.98 22.23
CA VAL A 655 -13.45 17.83 21.31
C VAL A 655 -13.36 16.48 22.02
N ARG A 656 -13.98 15.45 21.46
CA ARG A 656 -13.85 14.05 21.89
C ARG A 656 -13.44 13.19 20.71
N VAL A 657 -12.32 12.48 20.85
CA VAL A 657 -11.75 11.70 19.75
C VAL A 657 -12.09 10.23 19.92
N ILE A 658 -12.81 9.67 18.94
CA ILE A 658 -13.04 8.22 18.81
C ILE A 658 -12.17 7.69 17.66
N PRO A 659 -11.21 6.78 17.94
CA PRO A 659 -10.40 6.17 16.90
C PRO A 659 -11.20 5.14 16.10
N VAL A 660 -11.38 5.40 14.80
CA VAL A 660 -11.94 4.44 13.84
C VAL A 660 -10.83 3.73 13.08
N ARG A 661 -11.02 2.45 12.72
CA ARG A 661 -10.00 1.68 11.98
C ARG A 661 -9.63 2.37 10.66
N CYS A 662 -10.63 2.97 10.02
CA CYS A 662 -10.55 3.69 8.76
C CYS A 662 -11.79 4.59 8.65
N LEU A 663 -11.67 5.77 8.05
CA LEU A 663 -12.86 6.58 7.74
C LEU A 663 -13.88 5.84 6.85
N GLY A 664 -13.41 4.95 5.98
CA GLY A 664 -14.29 4.11 5.15
C GLY A 664 -15.24 3.22 5.98
N SER A 665 -14.96 3.01 7.26
CA SER A 665 -15.84 2.27 8.18
C SER A 665 -16.95 3.11 8.81
N VAL A 666 -16.97 4.42 8.56
CA VAL A 666 -17.95 5.37 9.09
C VAL A 666 -19.05 5.62 8.06
N SER A 667 -20.29 5.70 8.53
CA SER A 667 -21.47 6.03 7.72
C SER A 667 -22.03 7.41 8.09
N MET A 668 -22.87 8.01 7.24
CA MET A 668 -23.59 9.26 7.58
C MET A 668 -24.36 9.13 8.89
N LEU A 669 -24.86 7.93 9.18
CA LEU A 669 -25.63 7.68 10.38
C LEU A 669 -24.80 7.82 11.67
N ASN A 670 -23.47 7.64 11.63
CA ASN A 670 -22.64 7.90 12.80
C ASN A 670 -22.63 9.39 13.17
N ALA A 671 -22.59 10.26 12.16
CA ALA A 671 -22.63 11.70 12.37
C ALA A 671 -24.03 12.17 12.80
N SER A 672 -25.10 11.73 12.11
CA SER A 672 -26.46 12.10 12.49
C SER A 672 -26.86 11.57 13.87
N ASP A 673 -26.46 10.34 14.23
CA ASP A 673 -26.73 9.78 15.56
C ASP A 673 -26.05 10.63 16.65
N ALA A 674 -24.80 11.07 16.45
CA ALA A 674 -24.09 11.93 17.40
C ALA A 674 -24.77 13.32 17.53
N LEU A 675 -25.12 13.96 16.41
CA LEU A 675 -25.80 15.26 16.45
C LEU A 675 -27.18 15.15 17.13
N SER A 676 -27.89 14.03 16.95
CA SER A 676 -29.19 13.81 17.60
C SER A 676 -29.10 13.65 19.12
N THR A 677 -27.90 13.40 19.66
CA THR A 677 -27.65 13.30 21.11
C THR A 677 -27.03 14.58 21.66
N GLY A 678 -27.11 15.71 20.95
CA GLY A 678 -26.68 17.01 21.44
C GLY A 678 -25.21 17.38 21.18
N TYR A 679 -24.46 16.62 20.38
CA TYR A 679 -23.16 17.09 19.89
C TYR A 679 -23.33 18.30 18.97
N ASP A 680 -22.51 19.33 19.13
CA ASP A 680 -22.60 20.56 18.35
C ASP A 680 -21.99 20.45 16.95
N GLY A 681 -21.00 19.56 16.79
CA GLY A 681 -20.37 19.29 15.51
C GLY A 681 -19.65 17.93 15.45
N VAL A 682 -19.40 17.46 14.24
CA VAL A 682 -18.72 16.19 13.95
C VAL A 682 -17.63 16.39 12.89
N ILE A 683 -16.39 16.05 13.24
CA ILE A 683 -15.25 16.01 12.34
C ILE A 683 -14.95 14.57 11.96
N LEU A 684 -14.87 14.28 10.66
CA LEU A 684 -14.31 13.03 10.13
C LEU A 684 -12.88 13.30 9.68
N MET A 685 -11.90 12.90 10.50
CA MET A 685 -10.49 13.20 10.23
C MET A 685 -9.77 11.95 9.71
N GLY A 686 -9.16 12.05 8.52
CA GLY A 686 -8.62 10.90 7.79
C GLY A 686 -7.34 11.18 7.03
N CYS A 687 -6.80 10.12 6.42
CA CYS A 687 -5.62 10.17 5.56
C CYS A 687 -5.91 10.98 4.29
N LYS A 688 -4.89 11.58 3.67
CA LYS A 688 -4.99 12.17 2.33
C LYS A 688 -5.51 11.16 1.30
N SER A 689 -6.48 11.55 0.48
CA SER A 689 -7.01 10.74 -0.64
C SER A 689 -6.67 11.35 -2.01
N GLY A 690 -7.11 10.72 -3.11
CA GLY A 690 -6.83 11.17 -4.49
C GLY A 690 -5.64 10.47 -5.15
N ASP A 691 -5.02 11.11 -6.14
CA ASP A 691 -3.97 10.50 -6.96
C ASP A 691 -2.65 10.31 -6.18
N ASP A 692 -2.31 11.28 -5.33
CA ASP A 692 -1.21 11.20 -4.37
C ASP A 692 -1.70 10.71 -2.99
N TYR A 693 -2.51 9.65 -2.98
CA TYR A 693 -3.13 9.17 -1.75
C TYR A 693 -2.08 8.75 -0.72
N GLN A 694 -2.36 9.10 0.54
CA GLN A 694 -1.71 8.52 1.72
C GLN A 694 -2.65 7.55 2.47
N CYS A 695 -3.82 7.27 1.89
CA CYS A 695 -4.78 6.37 2.50
C CYS A 695 -4.24 4.95 2.62
N HIS A 696 -3.99 4.54 3.86
CA HIS A 696 -3.55 3.19 4.23
C HIS A 696 -4.54 2.07 3.85
N PHE A 697 -5.74 2.41 3.38
CA PHE A 697 -6.70 1.44 2.86
C PHE A 697 -7.19 1.79 1.43
N VAL A 698 -6.36 2.50 0.66
CA VAL A 698 -6.61 2.98 -0.72
C VAL A 698 -7.70 4.04 -0.81
N LYS A 699 -8.94 3.72 -0.41
CA LYS A 699 -10.13 4.57 -0.66
C LYS A 699 -10.87 5.01 0.59
N GLY A 700 -10.35 4.70 1.78
CA GLY A 700 -11.04 4.91 3.04
C GLY A 700 -11.58 6.32 3.25
N SER A 701 -10.69 7.32 3.19
CA SER A 701 -11.09 8.72 3.35
C SER A 701 -11.94 9.22 2.18
N GLY A 702 -11.59 8.87 0.94
CA GLY A 702 -12.36 9.26 -0.24
C GLY A 702 -13.81 8.77 -0.20
N LEU A 703 -14.04 7.51 0.21
CA LEU A 703 -15.39 6.97 0.40
C LEU A 703 -16.16 7.71 1.50
N ALA A 704 -15.50 8.10 2.59
CA ALA A 704 -16.13 8.87 3.65
C ALA A 704 -16.51 10.27 3.15
N THR A 705 -15.61 10.95 2.43
CA THR A 705 -15.89 12.26 1.81
C THR A 705 -17.09 12.19 0.87
N GLU A 706 -17.17 11.18 0.00
CA GLU A 706 -18.31 11.00 -0.91
C GLU A 706 -19.62 10.78 -0.14
N ARG A 707 -19.61 9.93 0.89
CA ARG A 707 -20.79 9.68 1.72
C ARG A 707 -21.21 10.96 2.45
N MET A 708 -20.28 11.70 3.05
CA MET A 708 -20.58 12.94 3.77
C MET A 708 -21.01 14.08 2.86
N GLY A 709 -20.59 14.09 1.58
CA GLY A 709 -21.10 15.04 0.59
C GLY A 709 -22.61 14.97 0.38
N LYS A 710 -23.28 13.91 0.84
CA LYS A 710 -24.74 13.71 0.76
C LYS A 710 -25.45 13.92 2.10
N ILE A 711 -24.73 14.28 3.17
CA ILE A 711 -25.31 14.41 4.52
C ILE A 711 -26.24 15.63 4.66
N GLU A 712 -26.09 16.63 3.78
CA GLU A 712 -26.85 17.89 3.84
C GLU A 712 -28.37 17.66 3.87
N GLU A 713 -28.89 16.70 3.11
CA GLU A 713 -30.33 16.37 3.15
C GLU A 713 -30.78 15.84 4.52
N THR A 714 -29.93 15.04 5.16
CA THR A 714 -30.20 14.52 6.52
C THR A 714 -30.17 15.66 7.53
N LEU A 715 -29.17 16.54 7.48
CA LEU A 715 -29.06 17.69 8.39
C LEU A 715 -30.23 18.66 8.23
N LYS A 716 -30.65 18.95 6.99
CA LYS A 716 -31.85 19.77 6.72
C LYS A 716 -33.10 19.16 7.35
N SER A 717 -33.27 17.84 7.28
CA SER A 717 -34.41 17.15 7.91
C SER A 717 -34.39 17.24 9.45
N MET A 718 -33.20 17.40 10.04
CA MET A 718 -32.99 17.61 11.47
C MET A 718 -32.99 19.09 11.87
N MET A 719 -33.21 20.01 10.91
CA MET A 719 -33.10 21.47 11.11
C MET A 719 -31.71 21.90 11.61
N LEU A 720 -30.65 21.27 11.10
CA LEU A 720 -29.25 21.55 11.42
C LEU A 720 -28.49 22.12 10.22
N GLU A 721 -27.51 22.97 10.51
CA GLU A 721 -26.60 23.58 9.55
C GLU A 721 -25.62 22.56 8.98
N LYS A 722 -25.29 22.67 7.68
CA LYS A 722 -24.39 21.73 7.01
C LYS A 722 -22.96 21.79 7.55
N GLU A 723 -22.56 22.95 8.04
CA GLU A 723 -21.24 23.26 8.57
C GLU A 723 -20.92 22.45 9.84
N ARG A 724 -21.94 21.88 10.51
CA ARG A 724 -21.77 21.00 11.68
C ARG A 724 -21.08 19.68 11.38
N VAL A 725 -20.93 19.30 10.11
CA VAL A 725 -20.19 18.08 9.73
C VAL A 725 -19.11 18.42 8.71
N GLN A 726 -17.85 18.15 9.06
CA GLN A 726 -16.72 18.37 8.16
C GLN A 726 -15.82 17.14 8.03
N THR A 727 -15.33 16.91 6.81
CA THR A 727 -14.29 15.93 6.53
C THR A 727 -12.95 16.64 6.39
N MET A 728 -11.94 16.20 7.15
CA MET A 728 -10.60 16.78 7.14
C MET A 728 -9.57 15.72 6.77
N GLU A 729 -8.69 16.05 5.84
CA GLU A 729 -7.57 15.20 5.44
C GLU A 729 -6.28 15.70 6.08
N VAL A 730 -5.57 14.78 6.75
CA VAL A 730 -4.31 15.06 7.44
C VAL A 730 -3.30 13.94 7.16
N SER A 731 -2.03 14.29 7.20
CA SER A 731 -0.91 13.36 7.30
C SER A 731 -0.42 13.26 8.74
N ILE A 732 0.28 12.17 9.09
CA ILE A 732 0.99 12.07 10.38
C ILE A 732 1.95 13.25 10.63
N ALA A 733 2.46 13.88 9.55
CA ALA A 733 3.35 15.04 9.62
C ALA A 733 2.63 16.37 9.91
N ASP A 734 1.30 16.41 9.92
CA ASP A 734 0.51 17.64 10.11
C ASP A 734 0.21 17.94 11.59
N SER A 735 1.02 17.45 12.53
CA SER A 735 0.85 17.66 13.98
C SER A 735 0.74 19.14 14.38
N LYS A 736 1.42 20.03 13.67
CA LYS A 736 1.36 21.49 13.91
C LYS A 736 0.11 22.16 13.33
N LYS A 737 -0.56 21.51 12.37
CA LYS A 737 -1.75 22.06 11.70
C LYS A 737 -3.04 21.51 12.31
N VAL A 738 -3.00 20.29 12.84
CA VAL A 738 -4.21 19.61 13.33
C VAL A 738 -4.92 20.39 14.43
N GLY A 739 -4.17 21.02 15.34
CA GLY A 739 -4.76 21.85 16.39
C GLY A 739 -5.51 23.05 15.82
N LYS A 740 -4.90 23.77 14.88
CA LYS A 740 -5.56 24.88 14.19
C LYS A 740 -6.82 24.44 13.44
N LEU A 741 -6.79 23.29 12.75
CA LEU A 741 -7.98 22.77 12.04
C LEU A 741 -9.14 22.48 13.01
N ILE A 742 -8.82 21.96 14.20
CA ILE A 742 -9.81 21.72 15.25
C ILE A 742 -10.37 23.03 15.78
N ASP A 743 -9.50 23.98 16.12
CA ASP A 743 -9.91 25.26 16.71
C ASP A 743 -10.73 26.10 15.74
N ASP A 744 -10.35 26.12 14.45
CA ASP A 744 -11.13 26.78 13.39
C ASP A 744 -12.53 26.18 13.26
N PHE A 745 -12.66 24.86 13.40
CA PHE A 745 -13.96 24.19 13.37
C PHE A 745 -14.79 24.51 14.61
N VAL A 746 -14.20 24.49 15.80
CA VAL A 746 -14.89 24.87 17.04
C VAL A 746 -15.38 26.32 16.96
N ALA A 747 -14.54 27.25 16.46
CA ALA A 747 -14.96 28.63 16.24
C ALA A 747 -16.14 28.74 15.25
N THR A 748 -16.17 27.90 14.21
CA THR A 748 -17.32 27.83 13.29
C THR A 748 -18.59 27.36 14.00
N ILE A 749 -18.47 26.40 14.93
CA ILE A 749 -19.60 25.94 15.74
C ILE A 749 -20.10 27.05 16.67
N ASP A 750 -19.19 27.81 17.29
CA ASP A 750 -19.55 28.94 18.15
C ASP A 750 -20.30 30.04 17.38
N GLU A 751 -19.90 30.30 16.11
CA GLU A 751 -20.58 31.26 15.23
C GLU A 751 -22.00 30.82 14.84
N ILE A 752 -22.21 29.52 14.63
CA ILE A 752 -23.51 28.95 14.24
C ILE A 752 -24.42 28.80 15.46
N GLY A 753 -23.85 28.59 16.64
CA GLY A 753 -24.54 28.38 17.89
C GLY A 753 -24.75 26.91 18.24
N LEU A 754 -25.14 26.69 19.50
CA LEU A 754 -25.30 25.36 20.06
C LEU A 754 -26.39 24.55 19.37
N ASN A 755 -26.25 23.23 19.39
CA ASN A 755 -27.20 22.32 18.79
C ASN A 755 -28.53 22.32 19.56
N PRO A 756 -29.68 22.50 18.87
CA PRO A 756 -31.02 22.51 19.50
C PRO A 756 -31.42 21.19 20.18
N PHE A 757 -30.68 20.10 19.96
CA PHE A 757 -30.88 18.82 20.65
C PHE A 757 -30.17 18.75 22.00
N LYS A 758 -29.43 19.78 22.43
CA LYS A 758 -28.87 19.83 23.78
C LYS A 758 -29.97 19.85 24.85
N GLY A 759 -29.77 19.09 25.93
CA GLY A 759 -30.70 19.02 27.06
C GLY A 759 -31.93 18.11 26.87
N PHE A 760 -32.05 17.39 25.73
CA PHE A 760 -33.18 16.51 25.41
C PHE A 760 -32.84 15.01 25.35
#